data_AF-A0A8H8NSF4-F1
#
_entry.id   AF-A0A8H8NSF4-F1
#
_cell.length_a   1.000
_cell.length_b   1.000
_cell.length_c   1.000
_cell.angle_alpha   90.00
_cell.angle_beta   90.00
_cell.angle_gamma   90.00
#
_symmetry.space_group_name_H-M   'P 1'
#
loop_
_entity.id
_entity.type
_entity.pdbx_description
1 polymer ?
#
loop_
_entity_poly.entity_id
_entity_poly.type
_entity_poly.pdbx_seq_one_letter_code
_entity_poly.pdbx_strand_id
1 'polypeptide(L)'
;MSGSRYIAPLPTPPYYGVFDFSPQVVRRFRDRFSQSNPSVLDHMVDLNDRRTTAGFHDIDHLSSILDRFSAQSPLERRFCALTVGEDNPSVIKDGEDLGFKGRIISQLPYRLVFRTDNKKGHEAWQINGDYIIGINMDQAKTLVPYFLNLSDELIIQILHFCAYIDILRFAATSQRHHAILSNSISLKFHIELEVNGLHVVEGSRKGEATYSRLLEELICYRDAWLNLELEDPIERISNREMLLWELREGNYVVAFTSESDAAWATDSWGPDSMQLTPIGSLETPQPVTFSTFYNELTLDFEQDLVALVKTNPDNKMSLEVRLCSTTTGLSHPLARNPVFFVQVGFRIPGPGHQTFTLEVIGDILVVRIAEILDYEYEIMAWNWKSGALLCRIGSISGIADFTLLDSTHLALFSVTTDEQGPRLIALSLYSMIPHTHDETATGPYFSAMEYESAQPSLVFEFPKLDDAYQVLSRVIMRSDPIPGRTTYTKSASFAHSTALTLSIIMSLSHFSSPDMDENSVHLRIFVDAKSLLSYLLEPTGHEDTVVIPWEVWGTRATRWFLCEKQTTYWVYWTSGSRFVRVNENAHSDLDDLSVFDFHPPIVKRTSPYSNRDSTEDQMPLYKEKMRENVLNGRGLLVPHPETLDPDTSVPPSLTHTVGSDMPTVIKTGFAVPIESCLSYRVVTRPSSVPHLEDWSIDGSHIIGMMTQVQGTYDQLTVYKLRV
;
A
#
# COMPACT_ATOMS: atom_id res chain seq x y z
N MET A 1 1.74 -17.83 -27.36
CA MET A 1 0.71 -17.24 -26.47
C MET A 1 0.85 -15.73 -26.52
N SER A 2 -0.25 -14.99 -26.32
CA SER A 2 -0.27 -13.53 -26.15
C SER A 2 -1.43 -13.17 -25.22
N GLY A 3 -1.11 -12.67 -24.02
CA GLY A 3 -2.11 -12.50 -22.95
C GLY A 3 -2.80 -13.82 -22.58
N SER A 4 -4.13 -13.81 -22.51
CA SER A 4 -4.97 -15.00 -22.27
C SER A 4 -5.14 -15.91 -23.49
N ARG A 5 -4.54 -15.57 -24.65
CA ARG A 5 -4.77 -16.27 -25.91
C ARG A 5 -3.62 -17.22 -26.27
N TYR A 6 -3.99 -18.43 -26.65
CA TYR A 6 -3.09 -19.48 -27.14
C TYR A 6 -3.53 -19.94 -28.52
N ILE A 7 -2.60 -20.15 -29.43
CA ILE A 7 -2.89 -20.72 -30.74
C ILE A 7 -2.34 -22.14 -30.77
N ALA A 8 -3.21 -23.10 -31.06
CA ALA A 8 -2.83 -24.50 -31.22
C ALA A 8 -2.84 -24.85 -32.70
N PRO A 9 -1.77 -25.49 -33.24
CA PRO A 9 -1.82 -26.09 -34.55
C PRO A 9 -2.79 -27.29 -34.53
N LEU A 10 -3.46 -27.52 -35.66
CA LEU A 10 -4.38 -28.65 -35.84
C LEU A 10 -3.89 -29.55 -36.99
N PRO A 11 -4.00 -30.88 -36.86
CA PRO A 11 -3.45 -31.82 -37.83
C PRO A 11 -4.19 -31.82 -39.17
N THR A 12 -5.45 -31.37 -39.17
CA THR A 12 -6.33 -31.25 -40.35
C THR A 12 -6.90 -29.83 -40.44
N PRO A 13 -7.36 -29.37 -41.63
CA PRO A 13 -8.10 -28.13 -41.74
C PRO A 13 -9.28 -28.10 -40.75
N PRO A 14 -9.43 -27.04 -39.97
CA PRO A 14 -8.70 -25.77 -40.03
C PRO A 14 -7.35 -25.87 -39.31
N TYR A 15 -6.22 -25.65 -40.00
CA TYR A 15 -4.86 -25.93 -39.51
C TYR A 15 -4.42 -25.22 -38.20
N TYR A 16 -5.26 -24.37 -37.60
CA TYR A 16 -5.05 -23.79 -36.27
C TYR A 16 -6.37 -23.42 -35.58
N GLY A 17 -6.34 -23.36 -34.26
CA GLY A 17 -7.40 -22.80 -33.42
C GLY A 17 -6.85 -21.88 -32.34
N VAL A 18 -7.58 -20.81 -32.02
CA VAL A 18 -7.22 -19.85 -30.96
C VAL A 18 -8.06 -20.13 -29.72
N PHE A 19 -7.40 -20.54 -28.65
CA PHE A 19 -7.96 -20.62 -27.32
C PHE A 19 -7.83 -19.25 -26.63
N ASP A 20 -8.89 -18.79 -25.99
CA ASP A 20 -8.92 -17.62 -25.11
C ASP A 20 -9.38 -18.06 -23.72
N PHE A 21 -8.49 -17.92 -22.75
CA PHE A 21 -8.71 -18.28 -21.36
C PHE A 21 -9.17 -17.10 -20.49
N SER A 22 -9.53 -15.95 -21.09
CA SER A 22 -10.01 -14.78 -20.34
C SER A 22 -11.37 -15.07 -19.69
N PRO A 23 -11.48 -15.09 -18.35
CA PRO A 23 -12.74 -15.40 -17.67
C PRO A 23 -13.84 -14.39 -18.01
N GLN A 24 -13.47 -13.11 -18.17
CA GLN A 24 -14.40 -12.05 -18.56
C GLN A 24 -14.92 -12.22 -19.99
N VAL A 25 -14.08 -12.60 -20.95
CA VAL A 25 -14.50 -12.87 -22.33
C VAL A 25 -15.40 -14.12 -22.35
N VAL A 26 -15.01 -15.17 -21.65
CA VAL A 26 -15.80 -16.41 -21.57
C VAL A 26 -17.17 -16.16 -20.93
N ARG A 27 -17.25 -15.41 -19.83
CA ARG A 27 -18.51 -15.03 -19.15
C ARG A 27 -19.36 -14.09 -20.01
N ARG A 28 -18.79 -13.01 -20.54
CA ARG A 28 -19.51 -12.02 -21.39
C ARG A 28 -20.17 -12.67 -22.60
N PHE A 29 -19.51 -13.63 -23.23
CA PHE A 29 -20.11 -14.37 -24.34
C PHE A 29 -21.17 -15.35 -23.85
N ARG A 30 -20.93 -16.09 -22.75
CA ARG A 30 -21.94 -16.96 -22.12
C ARG A 30 -23.23 -16.19 -21.79
N ASP A 31 -23.12 -15.02 -21.17
CA ASP A 31 -24.27 -14.23 -20.72
C ASP A 31 -25.03 -13.57 -21.89
N ARG A 32 -24.33 -13.18 -22.96
CA ARG A 32 -24.96 -12.69 -24.20
C ARG A 32 -25.70 -13.79 -24.97
N PHE A 33 -25.26 -15.04 -24.88
CA PHE A 33 -25.99 -16.20 -25.44
C PHE A 33 -27.34 -16.41 -24.74
N SER A 34 -27.42 -16.10 -23.44
CA SER A 34 -28.65 -16.21 -22.65
C SER A 34 -29.71 -15.16 -23.00
N GLN A 35 -29.33 -14.05 -23.66
CA GLN A 35 -30.15 -12.82 -23.73
C GLN A 35 -30.41 -12.22 -25.13
N SER A 36 -30.07 -12.87 -26.27
CA SER A 36 -30.18 -12.20 -27.59
C SER A 36 -30.94 -12.94 -28.73
N ASN A 37 -31.60 -12.11 -29.56
CA ASN A 37 -32.66 -12.32 -30.56
C ASN A 37 -32.45 -13.38 -31.68
N PRO A 38 -33.53 -13.99 -32.22
CA PRO A 38 -33.53 -15.14 -33.15
C PRO A 38 -33.33 -14.81 -34.64
N SER A 39 -32.93 -13.60 -35.04
CA SER A 39 -32.87 -13.20 -36.47
C SER A 39 -31.46 -12.90 -37.02
N VAL A 40 -30.41 -13.05 -36.21
CA VAL A 40 -29.02 -13.27 -36.69
C VAL A 40 -28.62 -14.73 -36.46
N LEU A 41 -29.64 -15.56 -36.26
CA LEU A 41 -29.58 -16.92 -35.74
C LEU A 41 -29.55 -17.90 -36.92
N ASP A 42 -28.39 -18.03 -37.56
CA ASP A 42 -28.09 -19.25 -38.30
C ASP A 42 -26.90 -19.99 -37.64
N HIS A 43 -27.18 -20.31 -36.38
CA HIS A 43 -26.82 -21.57 -35.72
C HIS A 43 -25.34 -21.77 -35.34
N MET A 44 -24.98 -21.20 -34.19
CA MET A 44 -23.99 -21.78 -33.28
C MET A 44 -24.62 -22.99 -32.55
N VAL A 45 -23.88 -24.10 -32.48
CA VAL A 45 -24.32 -25.31 -31.75
C VAL A 45 -24.17 -25.04 -30.25
N ASP A 46 -25.29 -24.92 -29.56
CA ASP A 46 -25.34 -24.98 -28.10
C ASP A 46 -25.05 -26.41 -27.66
N LEU A 47 -23.93 -26.61 -26.95
CA LEU A 47 -23.48 -27.92 -26.48
C LEU A 47 -24.17 -28.39 -25.20
N ASN A 48 -25.24 -27.72 -24.77
CA ASN A 48 -26.11 -28.23 -23.71
C ASN A 48 -26.93 -29.48 -24.11
N ASP A 49 -26.86 -29.94 -25.37
CA ASP A 49 -27.36 -31.26 -25.73
C ASP A 49 -26.46 -32.36 -25.11
N ARG A 50 -27.01 -33.09 -24.13
CA ARG A 50 -26.33 -34.15 -23.36
C ARG A 50 -25.73 -35.27 -24.23
N ARG A 51 -26.06 -35.35 -25.52
CA ARG A 51 -25.49 -36.36 -26.45
C ARG A 51 -24.12 -35.99 -27.03
N THR A 52 -23.72 -34.72 -27.04
CA THR A 52 -22.43 -34.26 -27.61
C THR A 52 -21.38 -33.86 -26.55
N THR A 53 -21.81 -33.46 -25.35
CA THR A 53 -20.93 -33.17 -24.19
C THR A 53 -20.17 -34.40 -23.67
N ALA A 54 -20.67 -35.61 -23.91
CA ALA A 54 -19.98 -36.85 -23.55
C ALA A 54 -18.68 -37.12 -24.35
N GLY A 55 -18.35 -36.30 -25.37
CA GLY A 55 -17.20 -36.52 -26.25
C GLY A 55 -15.97 -35.63 -26.00
N PHE A 56 -16.11 -34.53 -25.24
CA PHE A 56 -15.03 -33.56 -25.04
C PHE A 56 -14.22 -33.90 -23.79
N HIS A 57 -13.47 -35.01 -23.85
CA HIS A 57 -12.66 -35.46 -22.72
C HIS A 57 -11.22 -34.93 -22.79
N ASP A 58 -10.66 -34.73 -23.98
CA ASP A 58 -9.26 -34.34 -24.17
C ASP A 58 -9.06 -33.52 -25.47
N ILE A 59 -8.00 -32.71 -25.53
CA ILE A 59 -7.50 -32.02 -26.74
C ILE A 59 -7.26 -33.01 -27.88
N ASP A 60 -6.88 -34.26 -27.60
CA ASP A 60 -6.72 -35.29 -28.63
C ASP A 60 -8.03 -35.67 -29.33
N HIS A 61 -9.18 -35.49 -28.66
CA HIS A 61 -10.50 -35.69 -29.27
C HIS A 61 -11.01 -34.47 -30.03
N LEU A 62 -10.34 -33.32 -29.89
CA LEU A 62 -10.64 -32.09 -30.63
C LEU A 62 -10.60 -32.33 -32.14
N SER A 63 -9.62 -33.08 -32.63
CA SER A 63 -9.52 -33.48 -34.05
C SER A 63 -10.79 -34.19 -34.52
N SER A 64 -11.30 -35.18 -33.77
CA SER A 64 -12.50 -35.94 -34.15
C SER A 64 -13.78 -35.09 -34.17
N ILE A 65 -13.80 -34.04 -33.36
CA ILE A 65 -14.92 -33.11 -33.24
C ILE A 65 -14.85 -32.10 -34.38
N LEU A 66 -13.66 -31.57 -34.67
CA LEU A 66 -13.38 -30.69 -35.80
C LEU A 66 -13.65 -31.39 -37.14
N ASP A 67 -13.28 -32.67 -37.28
CA ASP A 67 -13.56 -33.47 -38.48
C ASP A 67 -15.07 -33.69 -38.67
N ARG A 68 -15.84 -33.87 -37.57
CA ARG A 68 -17.31 -33.90 -37.62
C ARG A 68 -17.91 -32.56 -38.04
N PHE A 69 -17.39 -31.44 -37.53
CA PHE A 69 -17.82 -30.11 -37.93
C PHE A 69 -17.48 -29.82 -39.40
N SER A 70 -16.32 -30.26 -39.88
CA SER A 70 -15.91 -30.15 -41.27
C SER A 70 -16.82 -30.94 -42.22
N ALA A 71 -17.22 -32.17 -41.82
CA ALA A 71 -18.10 -33.03 -42.61
C ALA A 71 -19.58 -32.60 -42.62
N GLN A 72 -20.05 -31.88 -41.59
CA GLN A 72 -21.45 -31.47 -41.43
C GLN A 72 -21.71 -29.99 -41.74
N SER A 73 -20.67 -29.19 -41.98
CA SER A 73 -20.81 -27.76 -42.25
C SER A 73 -21.24 -27.51 -43.71
N PRO A 74 -22.26 -26.68 -43.97
CA PRO A 74 -22.50 -26.11 -45.29
C PRO A 74 -21.25 -25.37 -45.78
N LEU A 75 -20.95 -25.47 -47.08
CA LEU A 75 -19.79 -24.91 -47.78
C LEU A 75 -19.58 -23.38 -47.64
N GLU A 76 -20.47 -22.66 -46.94
CA GLU A 76 -20.49 -21.19 -46.84
C GLU A 76 -20.00 -20.63 -45.49
N ARG A 77 -19.76 -21.46 -44.47
CA ARG A 77 -19.40 -20.96 -43.12
C ARG A 77 -17.89 -20.76 -42.99
N ARG A 78 -17.45 -19.57 -42.58
CA ARG A 78 -16.02 -19.19 -42.46
C ARG A 78 -15.45 -19.28 -41.04
N PHE A 79 -16.24 -19.06 -39.98
CA PHE A 79 -15.74 -19.05 -38.59
C PHE A 79 -16.58 -19.94 -37.70
N CYS A 80 -15.94 -20.58 -36.73
CA CYS A 80 -16.58 -21.36 -35.68
C CYS A 80 -15.98 -20.96 -34.33
N ALA A 81 -16.84 -20.88 -33.31
CA ALA A 81 -16.44 -20.60 -31.94
C ALA A 81 -17.14 -21.58 -30.99
N LEU A 82 -16.38 -22.09 -30.04
CA LEU A 82 -16.78 -23.01 -29.00
C LEU A 82 -16.42 -22.40 -27.65
N THR A 83 -17.33 -22.44 -26.68
CA THR A 83 -17.05 -21.99 -25.30
C THR A 83 -17.22 -23.17 -24.36
N VAL A 84 -16.21 -23.43 -23.53
CA VAL A 84 -16.23 -24.42 -22.46
C VAL A 84 -16.27 -23.68 -21.13
N GLY A 85 -17.30 -23.93 -20.34
CA GLY A 85 -17.51 -23.30 -19.04
C GLY A 85 -16.89 -24.05 -17.87
N GLU A 86 -16.84 -23.37 -16.71
CA GLU A 86 -16.37 -23.92 -15.43
C GLU A 86 -17.17 -25.17 -14.99
N ASP A 87 -18.41 -25.27 -15.46
CA ASP A 87 -19.37 -26.35 -15.23
C ASP A 87 -19.13 -27.60 -16.09
N ASN A 88 -18.26 -27.52 -17.10
CA ASN A 88 -17.86 -28.65 -17.97
C ASN A 88 -16.34 -28.85 -17.93
N PRO A 89 -15.79 -29.42 -16.83
CA PRO A 89 -14.35 -29.58 -16.69
C PRO A 89 -13.76 -30.52 -17.75
N SER A 90 -12.59 -30.15 -18.27
CA SER A 90 -11.79 -31.03 -19.14
C SER A 90 -11.13 -32.11 -18.28
N VAL A 91 -11.16 -33.36 -18.75
CA VAL A 91 -10.81 -34.53 -17.94
C VAL A 91 -9.81 -35.40 -18.70
N ILE A 92 -8.55 -35.30 -18.33
CA ILE A 92 -7.52 -36.21 -18.82
C ILE A 92 -7.65 -37.50 -18.00
N LYS A 93 -8.16 -38.56 -18.66
CA LYS A 93 -8.33 -39.88 -18.05
C LYS A 93 -6.97 -40.58 -17.94
N ASP A 94 -6.89 -41.56 -17.05
CA ASP A 94 -5.72 -42.42 -16.91
C ASP A 94 -5.43 -43.11 -18.25
N GLY A 95 -4.39 -42.64 -18.95
CA GLY A 95 -3.81 -43.28 -20.12
C GLY A 95 -2.39 -43.68 -19.79
N GLU A 96 -2.01 -44.91 -20.14
CA GLU A 96 -0.67 -45.47 -19.86
C GLU A 96 0.48 -44.63 -20.46
N ASP A 97 0.20 -43.69 -21.37
CA ASP A 97 1.18 -42.89 -22.10
C ASP A 97 1.55 -41.53 -21.48
N LEU A 98 0.77 -40.98 -20.53
CA LEU A 98 1.02 -39.63 -19.98
C LEU A 98 1.68 -39.62 -18.59
N GLY A 99 1.93 -40.78 -17.99
CA GLY A 99 2.73 -40.92 -16.76
C GLY A 99 2.10 -40.39 -15.46
N PHE A 100 0.85 -39.92 -15.50
CA PHE A 100 0.12 -39.47 -14.30
C PHE A 100 -0.53 -40.66 -13.59
N LYS A 101 -0.34 -40.76 -12.27
CA LYS A 101 -0.94 -41.81 -11.42
C LYS A 101 -2.42 -41.54 -11.05
N GLY A 102 -3.05 -40.52 -11.62
CA GLY A 102 -4.46 -40.22 -11.38
C GLY A 102 -5.02 -39.17 -12.34
N ARG A 103 -6.35 -39.12 -12.38
CA ARG A 103 -7.16 -38.22 -13.22
C ARG A 103 -6.82 -36.75 -12.99
N ILE A 104 -6.51 -36.02 -14.06
CA ILE A 104 -6.38 -34.56 -14.03
C ILE A 104 -7.71 -33.94 -14.46
N ILE A 105 -8.25 -33.06 -13.62
CA ILE A 105 -9.49 -32.32 -13.88
C ILE A 105 -9.13 -30.84 -13.99
N SER A 106 -9.35 -30.25 -15.16
CA SER A 106 -9.18 -28.81 -15.38
C SER A 106 -10.55 -28.13 -15.47
N GLN A 107 -10.81 -27.19 -14.55
CA GLN A 107 -12.03 -26.37 -14.52
C GLN A 107 -11.84 -24.99 -15.16
N LEU A 108 -10.67 -24.73 -15.78
CA LEU A 108 -10.39 -23.44 -16.38
C LEU A 108 -11.31 -23.21 -17.59
N PRO A 109 -12.18 -22.18 -17.60
CA PRO A 109 -13.07 -21.92 -18.72
C PRO A 109 -12.26 -21.36 -19.90
N TYR A 110 -12.64 -21.73 -21.12
CA TYR A 110 -11.96 -21.25 -22.32
C TYR A 110 -12.89 -21.14 -23.51
N ARG A 111 -12.51 -20.31 -24.46
CA ARG A 111 -13.17 -20.17 -25.76
C ARG A 111 -12.21 -20.56 -26.87
N LEU A 112 -12.58 -21.53 -27.69
CA LEU A 112 -11.85 -21.91 -28.89
C LEU A 112 -12.50 -21.27 -30.12
N VAL A 113 -11.73 -20.57 -30.94
CA VAL A 113 -12.17 -19.96 -32.20
C VAL A 113 -11.28 -20.44 -33.34
N PHE A 114 -11.88 -20.89 -34.43
CA PHE A 114 -11.15 -21.35 -35.62
C PHE A 114 -11.87 -20.98 -36.91
N ARG A 115 -11.12 -21.01 -38.02
CA ARG A 115 -11.59 -20.60 -39.35
C ARG A 115 -11.57 -21.77 -40.33
N THR A 116 -12.74 -22.23 -40.75
CA THR A 116 -12.95 -23.44 -41.56
C THR A 116 -12.49 -23.34 -43.01
N ASP A 117 -12.34 -22.11 -43.53
CA ASP A 117 -11.92 -21.86 -44.91
C ASP A 117 -10.39 -21.76 -45.10
N ASN A 118 -9.61 -22.06 -44.07
CA ASN A 118 -8.17 -21.85 -44.10
C ASN A 118 -7.46 -22.96 -44.89
N LYS A 119 -7.15 -22.68 -46.16
CA LYS A 119 -6.60 -23.63 -47.15
C LYS A 119 -5.06 -23.80 -47.14
N LYS A 120 -4.33 -23.14 -46.23
CA LYS A 120 -2.86 -23.23 -46.18
C LYS A 120 -2.39 -23.62 -44.78
N GLY A 121 -1.66 -24.74 -44.72
CA GLY A 121 -0.83 -25.06 -43.57
C GLY A 121 0.35 -24.08 -43.52
N HIS A 122 0.58 -23.50 -42.36
CA HIS A 122 1.82 -22.80 -42.03
C HIS A 122 2.55 -23.65 -40.99
N GLU A 123 3.89 -23.65 -41.02
CA GLU A 123 4.71 -24.49 -40.14
C GLU A 123 4.72 -24.00 -38.69
N ALA A 124 4.44 -22.71 -38.47
CA ALA A 124 4.21 -22.14 -37.14
C ALA A 124 3.17 -21.00 -37.17
N TRP A 125 2.58 -20.70 -36.01
CA TRP A 125 1.62 -19.62 -35.84
C TRP A 125 1.95 -18.76 -34.62
N GLN A 126 1.78 -17.44 -34.73
CA GLN A 126 1.98 -16.48 -33.63
C GLN A 126 0.81 -15.51 -33.51
N ILE A 127 0.44 -15.16 -32.28
CA ILE A 127 -0.50 -14.08 -31.99
C ILE A 127 0.32 -12.82 -31.67
N ASN A 128 0.06 -11.73 -32.38
CA ASN A 128 0.66 -10.42 -32.12
C ASN A 128 -0.44 -9.35 -32.10
N GLY A 129 -0.84 -8.92 -30.90
CA GLY A 129 -1.97 -7.99 -30.72
C GLY A 129 -3.26 -8.58 -31.30
N ASP A 130 -3.83 -7.91 -32.29
CA ASP A 130 -5.07 -8.33 -32.96
C ASP A 130 -4.85 -9.22 -34.19
N TYR A 131 -3.59 -9.58 -34.47
CA TYR A 131 -3.21 -10.35 -35.65
C TYR A 131 -2.82 -11.79 -35.31
N ILE A 132 -3.24 -12.71 -36.18
CA ILE A 132 -2.74 -14.09 -36.23
C ILE A 132 -1.81 -14.19 -37.43
N ILE A 133 -0.54 -14.51 -37.18
CA ILE A 133 0.52 -14.56 -38.19
C ILE A 133 0.90 -16.02 -38.42
N GLY A 134 0.74 -16.50 -39.66
CA GLY A 134 1.24 -17.80 -40.09
C GLY A 134 2.67 -17.68 -40.64
N ILE A 135 3.58 -18.50 -40.15
CA ILE A 135 5.02 -18.48 -40.48
C ILE A 135 5.33 -19.71 -41.33
N ASN A 136 5.87 -19.49 -42.53
CA ASN A 136 6.51 -20.54 -43.34
C ASN A 136 8.02 -20.47 -43.10
N MET A 137 8.61 -21.53 -42.55
CA MET A 137 10.02 -21.60 -42.15
C MET A 137 10.97 -21.67 -43.36
N ASP A 138 10.44 -21.93 -44.57
CA ASP A 138 11.21 -21.78 -45.82
C ASP A 138 11.71 -20.34 -46.06
N GLN A 139 11.10 -19.33 -45.42
CA GLN A 139 11.55 -17.93 -45.44
C GLN A 139 12.17 -17.45 -44.12
N ALA A 140 12.23 -18.29 -43.08
CA ALA A 140 12.71 -17.90 -41.75
C ALA A 140 14.24 -17.81 -41.62
N LYS A 141 15.01 -18.14 -42.67
CA LYS A 141 16.47 -17.99 -42.66
C LYS A 141 16.97 -16.53 -42.70
N THR A 142 16.09 -15.54 -42.90
CA THR A 142 16.47 -14.12 -43.02
C THR A 142 15.86 -13.19 -41.97
N LEU A 143 15.07 -13.69 -41.02
CA LEU A 143 14.63 -12.91 -39.86
C LEU A 143 15.52 -13.23 -38.65
N VAL A 144 16.74 -12.69 -38.66
CA VAL A 144 17.46 -12.46 -37.41
C VAL A 144 16.59 -11.47 -36.62
N PRO A 145 16.14 -11.79 -35.39
CA PRO A 145 15.34 -10.86 -34.60
C PRO A 145 16.11 -9.55 -34.49
N TYR A 146 15.56 -8.44 -34.98
CA TYR A 146 16.20 -7.12 -34.98
C TYR A 146 16.75 -6.71 -33.60
N PHE A 147 16.17 -7.28 -32.53
CA PHE A 147 16.61 -7.10 -31.15
C PHE A 147 18.02 -7.67 -30.86
N LEU A 148 18.44 -8.74 -31.54
CA LEU A 148 19.78 -9.33 -31.38
C LEU A 148 20.88 -8.45 -31.98
N ASN A 149 20.54 -7.49 -32.83
CA ASN A 149 21.50 -6.59 -33.46
C ASN A 149 21.60 -5.23 -32.76
N LEU A 150 20.79 -4.98 -31.71
CA LEU A 150 20.92 -3.77 -30.90
C LEU A 150 22.23 -3.81 -30.10
N SER A 151 22.85 -2.65 -29.92
CA SER A 151 24.01 -2.53 -29.03
C SER A 151 23.57 -2.66 -27.57
N ASP A 152 24.48 -3.09 -26.70
CA ASP A 152 24.16 -3.30 -25.29
C ASP A 152 23.77 -1.97 -24.62
N GLU A 153 24.31 -0.83 -25.06
CA GLU A 153 23.95 0.51 -24.56
C GLU A 153 22.50 0.88 -24.89
N LEU A 154 22.04 0.60 -26.11
CA LEU A 154 20.66 0.84 -26.51
C LEU A 154 19.70 -0.06 -25.73
N ILE A 155 20.08 -1.32 -25.51
CA ILE A 155 19.30 -2.24 -24.68
C ILE A 155 19.21 -1.70 -23.25
N ILE A 156 20.32 -1.26 -22.66
CA ILE A 156 20.34 -0.67 -21.31
C ILE A 156 19.42 0.55 -21.24
N GLN A 157 19.48 1.45 -22.23
CA GLN A 157 18.59 2.62 -22.29
C GLN A 157 17.11 2.22 -22.37
N ILE A 158 16.76 1.24 -23.21
CA ILE A 158 15.39 0.73 -23.31
C ILE A 158 14.93 0.17 -21.96
N LEU A 159 15.78 -0.63 -21.31
CA LEU A 159 15.47 -1.24 -20.02
C LEU A 159 15.30 -0.23 -18.88
N HIS A 160 15.89 0.97 -18.97
CA HIS A 160 15.62 2.04 -18.01
C HIS A 160 14.20 2.60 -18.08
N PHE A 161 13.42 2.29 -19.12
CA PHE A 161 12.00 2.62 -19.23
C PHE A 161 11.09 1.44 -18.84
N CYS A 162 11.65 0.31 -18.42
CA CYS A 162 10.90 -0.87 -18.04
C CYS A 162 10.86 -1.02 -16.51
N ALA A 163 9.78 -1.62 -15.99
CA ALA A 163 9.71 -2.05 -14.61
C ALA A 163 10.73 -3.19 -14.33
N TYR A 164 11.21 -3.29 -13.09
CA TYR A 164 12.24 -4.22 -12.69
C TYR A 164 11.87 -5.68 -13.00
N ILE A 165 10.58 -6.02 -12.90
CA ILE A 165 10.07 -7.36 -13.23
C ILE A 165 10.35 -7.69 -14.70
N ASP A 166 10.17 -6.73 -15.61
CA ASP A 166 10.39 -6.93 -17.03
C ASP A 166 11.88 -6.95 -17.35
N ILE A 167 12.71 -6.18 -16.63
CA ILE A 167 14.17 -6.27 -16.72
C ILE A 167 14.66 -7.66 -16.29
N LEU A 168 14.14 -8.21 -15.19
CA LEU A 168 14.49 -9.55 -14.71
C LEU A 168 14.00 -10.65 -15.68
N ARG A 169 12.79 -10.51 -16.22
CA ARG A 169 12.28 -11.43 -17.26
C ARG A 169 13.14 -11.37 -18.52
N PHE A 170 13.53 -10.18 -18.97
CA PHE A 170 14.44 -10.00 -20.09
C PHE A 170 15.76 -10.75 -19.86
N ALA A 171 16.38 -10.56 -18.68
CA ALA A 171 17.63 -11.23 -18.33
C ALA A 171 17.51 -12.77 -18.32
N ALA A 172 16.34 -13.32 -17.97
CA ALA A 172 16.09 -14.75 -17.96
C ALA A 172 15.99 -15.41 -19.36
N THR A 173 15.91 -14.62 -20.45
CA THR A 173 15.70 -15.17 -21.81
C THR A 173 16.97 -15.63 -22.52
N SER A 174 18.15 -15.08 -22.20
CA SER A 174 19.42 -15.49 -22.82
C SER A 174 20.64 -15.15 -21.96
N GLN A 175 21.76 -15.84 -22.21
CA GLN A 175 23.04 -15.54 -21.53
C GLN A 175 23.55 -14.13 -21.82
N ARG A 176 23.37 -13.62 -23.06
CA ARG A 176 23.73 -12.24 -23.41
C ARG A 176 22.90 -11.24 -22.61
N HIS A 177 21.59 -11.44 -22.54
CA HIS A 177 20.69 -10.55 -21.80
C HIS A 177 21.00 -10.56 -20.30
N HIS A 178 21.28 -11.73 -19.74
CA HIS A 178 21.79 -11.86 -18.37
C HIS A 178 23.11 -11.09 -18.19
N ALA A 179 24.05 -11.20 -19.13
CA ALA A 179 25.33 -10.49 -19.08
C ALA A 179 25.17 -8.96 -19.13
N ILE A 180 24.25 -8.45 -19.95
CA ILE A 180 23.92 -7.01 -20.00
C ILE A 180 23.47 -6.52 -18.63
N LEU A 181 22.54 -7.25 -17.99
CA LEU A 181 22.07 -6.90 -16.65
C LEU A 181 23.18 -7.04 -15.60
N SER A 182 23.94 -8.14 -15.61
CA SER A 182 24.97 -8.41 -14.62
C SER A 182 26.14 -7.44 -14.70
N ASN A 183 26.41 -6.86 -15.86
CA ASN A 183 27.51 -5.92 -16.07
C ASN A 183 27.07 -4.45 -15.97
N SER A 184 25.77 -4.15 -16.02
CA SER A 184 25.26 -2.79 -15.92
C SER A 184 24.95 -2.39 -14.47
N ILE A 185 25.78 -1.49 -13.92
CA ILE A 185 25.57 -0.91 -12.58
C ILE A 185 24.28 -0.08 -12.54
N SER A 186 23.96 0.66 -13.61
CA SER A 186 22.78 1.50 -13.65
C SER A 186 21.48 0.69 -13.62
N LEU A 187 21.43 -0.46 -14.29
CA LEU A 187 20.26 -1.35 -14.24
C LEU A 187 20.13 -2.03 -12.88
N LYS A 188 21.24 -2.47 -12.26
CA LYS A 188 21.20 -2.99 -10.88
C LYS A 188 20.68 -1.96 -9.89
N PHE A 189 21.14 -0.72 -10.02
CA PHE A 189 20.67 0.40 -9.20
C PHE A 189 19.18 0.69 -9.42
N HIS A 190 18.71 0.70 -10.68
CA HIS A 190 17.29 0.82 -10.99
C HIS A 190 16.48 -0.29 -10.29
N ILE A 191 16.86 -1.56 -10.46
CA ILE A 191 16.16 -2.69 -9.84
C ILE A 191 16.12 -2.53 -8.32
N GLU A 192 17.24 -2.21 -7.67
CA GLU A 192 17.27 -2.05 -6.21
C GLU A 192 16.38 -0.89 -5.74
N LEU A 193 16.34 0.23 -6.46
CA LEU A 193 15.43 1.32 -6.15
C LEU A 193 13.97 0.85 -6.21
N GLU A 194 13.55 0.27 -7.33
CA GLU A 194 12.15 -0.10 -7.54
C GLU A 194 11.69 -1.25 -6.63
N VAL A 195 12.56 -2.22 -6.33
CA VAL A 195 12.27 -3.32 -5.39
C VAL A 195 12.07 -2.83 -3.96
N ASN A 196 12.70 -1.72 -3.58
CA ASN A 196 12.50 -1.07 -2.28
C ASN A 196 11.42 0.03 -2.33
N GLY A 197 10.79 0.25 -3.50
CA GLY A 197 9.82 1.33 -3.71
C GLY A 197 10.42 2.73 -3.56
N LEU A 198 11.72 2.90 -3.81
CA LEU A 198 12.47 4.14 -3.64
C LEU A 198 12.79 4.79 -4.98
N HIS A 199 13.01 6.10 -4.96
CA HIS A 199 13.63 6.86 -6.04
C HIS A 199 14.65 7.84 -5.47
N VAL A 200 15.53 8.36 -6.33
CA VAL A 200 16.48 9.42 -5.95
C VAL A 200 15.75 10.76 -6.06
N VAL A 201 15.76 11.55 -4.99
CA VAL A 201 15.20 12.91 -4.98
C VAL A 201 16.00 13.78 -5.94
N GLU A 202 15.31 14.54 -6.80
CA GLU A 202 15.95 15.38 -7.81
C GLU A 202 16.84 16.46 -7.14
N GLY A 203 18.01 16.73 -7.71
CA GLY A 203 18.95 17.72 -7.14
C GLY A 203 19.65 17.32 -5.82
N SER A 204 19.27 16.19 -5.20
CA SER A 204 19.82 15.77 -3.89
C SER A 204 21.25 15.20 -3.92
N ARG A 205 21.81 14.95 -5.11
CA ARG A 205 23.12 14.32 -5.26
C ARG A 205 24.22 15.26 -4.76
N LYS A 206 25.00 14.80 -3.78
CA LYS A 206 26.13 15.53 -3.21
C LYS A 206 27.41 15.18 -3.98
N GLY A 207 28.05 16.20 -4.57
CA GLY A 207 29.30 16.03 -5.31
C GLY A 207 29.18 15.08 -6.51
N GLU A 208 30.25 14.35 -6.84
CA GLU A 208 30.30 13.40 -7.97
C GLU A 208 29.84 11.98 -7.56
N ALA A 209 28.68 11.85 -6.91
CA ALA A 209 28.16 10.55 -6.52
C ALA A 209 27.85 9.68 -7.77
N THR A 210 28.63 8.60 -7.95
CA THR A 210 28.46 7.66 -9.07
C THR A 210 27.38 6.63 -8.78
N TYR A 211 26.80 6.01 -9.82
CA TYR A 211 25.85 4.91 -9.65
C TYR A 211 26.39 3.75 -8.81
N SER A 212 27.70 3.48 -8.87
CA SER A 212 28.33 2.42 -8.07
C SER A 212 28.22 2.73 -6.57
N ARG A 213 28.53 3.98 -6.18
CA ARG A 213 28.46 4.42 -4.79
C ARG A 213 27.03 4.45 -4.28
N LEU A 214 26.09 4.95 -5.09
CA LEU A 214 24.68 4.99 -4.73
C LEU A 214 24.08 3.57 -4.57
N LEU A 215 24.47 2.63 -5.42
CA LEU A 215 24.06 1.23 -5.30
C LEU A 215 24.61 0.59 -4.02
N GLU A 216 25.88 0.81 -3.71
CA GLU A 216 26.50 0.32 -2.48
C GLU A 216 25.79 0.87 -1.23
N GLU A 217 25.54 2.18 -1.17
CA GLU A 217 24.83 2.82 -0.06
C GLU A 217 23.40 2.28 0.11
N LEU A 218 22.67 2.09 -1.00
CA LEU A 218 21.32 1.53 -0.97
C LEU A 218 21.30 0.06 -0.51
N ILE A 219 22.28 -0.74 -0.94
CA ILE A 219 22.44 -2.12 -0.49
C ILE A 219 22.72 -2.18 1.01
N CYS A 220 23.65 -1.36 1.52
CA CYS A 220 23.93 -1.29 2.95
C CYS A 220 22.68 -0.86 3.74
N TYR A 221 21.96 0.15 3.27
CA TYR A 221 20.72 0.61 3.92
C TYR A 221 19.66 -0.49 3.98
N ARG A 222 19.46 -1.20 2.87
CA ARG A 222 18.55 -2.35 2.81
C ARG A 222 18.99 -3.45 3.76
N ASP A 223 20.26 -3.85 3.72
CA ASP A 223 20.76 -4.99 4.49
C ASP A 223 20.75 -4.70 5.99
N ALA A 224 21.02 -3.46 6.40
CA ALA A 224 20.88 -3.03 7.79
C ALA A 224 19.44 -3.18 8.30
N TRP A 225 18.43 -2.83 7.50
CA TRP A 225 17.03 -3.11 7.83
C TRP A 225 16.71 -4.61 7.81
N LEU A 226 17.26 -5.35 6.84
CA LEU A 226 17.02 -6.78 6.75
C LEU A 226 17.54 -7.51 7.98
N ASN A 227 18.67 -7.11 8.54
CA ASN A 227 19.29 -7.79 9.68
C ASN A 227 19.03 -7.10 11.02
N LEU A 228 18.36 -5.95 11.01
CA LEU A 228 18.14 -5.06 12.16
C LEU A 228 19.48 -4.66 12.83
N GLU A 229 20.44 -4.24 12.02
CA GLU A 229 21.79 -3.84 12.46
C GLU A 229 21.77 -2.41 13.00
N LEU A 230 21.75 -2.29 14.33
CA LEU A 230 21.72 -1.01 15.05
C LEU A 230 23.11 -0.61 15.56
N GLU A 231 23.40 0.68 15.52
CA GLU A 231 24.48 1.35 16.25
C GLU A 231 24.12 1.50 17.74
N ASP A 232 25.08 1.97 18.55
CA ASP A 232 24.83 2.28 19.96
C ASP A 232 23.80 3.43 20.09
N PRO A 233 22.89 3.38 21.09
CA PRO A 233 21.85 4.37 21.22
C PRO A 233 22.38 5.74 21.63
N ILE A 234 21.70 6.79 21.17
CA ILE A 234 21.91 8.17 21.58
C ILE A 234 20.73 8.60 22.46
N GLU A 235 21.02 8.96 23.71
CA GLU A 235 20.01 9.50 24.63
C GLU A 235 19.88 11.02 24.48
N ARG A 236 18.66 11.52 24.57
CA ARG A 236 18.34 12.95 24.57
C ARG A 236 17.31 13.28 25.61
N ILE A 237 17.46 14.46 26.20
CA ILE A 237 16.52 14.99 27.19
C ILE A 237 16.13 16.39 26.74
N SER A 238 14.83 16.63 26.54
CA SER A 238 14.27 17.93 26.14
C SER A 238 14.16 18.85 27.33
N ASN A 239 14.93 19.93 27.42
CA ASN A 239 14.85 20.86 28.56
C ASN A 239 13.60 21.78 28.57
N ARG A 240 12.54 21.45 27.83
CA ARG A 240 11.32 22.26 27.70
C ARG A 240 10.09 21.38 27.88
N GLU A 241 9.03 21.98 28.42
CA GLU A 241 7.70 21.37 28.40
C GLU A 241 7.19 21.34 26.95
N MET A 242 7.00 20.14 26.44
CA MET A 242 6.54 19.87 25.08
C MET A 242 5.02 19.95 25.03
N LEU A 243 4.49 20.80 24.14
CA LEU A 243 3.05 20.92 23.92
C LEU A 243 2.59 20.16 22.68
N LEU A 244 3.41 20.18 21.62
CA LEU A 244 3.27 19.34 20.43
C LEU A 244 4.66 18.87 20.02
N TRP A 245 4.72 17.78 19.28
CA TRP A 245 5.96 17.33 18.69
C TRP A 245 5.73 16.54 17.43
N GLU A 246 6.81 16.42 16.65
CA GLU A 246 6.80 15.67 15.42
C GLU A 246 8.20 15.07 15.15
N LEU A 247 8.23 13.83 14.67
CA LEU A 247 9.44 13.22 14.10
C LEU A 247 9.26 13.19 12.59
N ARG A 248 10.15 13.86 11.87
CA ARG A 248 10.03 14.00 10.42
C ARG A 248 11.40 14.14 9.77
N GLU A 249 11.68 13.30 8.77
CA GLU A 249 12.87 13.37 7.91
C GLU A 249 14.20 13.45 8.68
N GLY A 250 14.33 12.71 9.78
CA GLY A 250 15.51 12.70 10.63
C GLY A 250 15.59 13.87 11.62
N ASN A 251 14.51 14.63 11.80
CA ASN A 251 14.43 15.76 12.73
C ASN A 251 13.38 15.50 13.81
N TYR A 252 13.72 15.86 15.03
CA TYR A 252 12.80 15.93 16.15
C TYR A 252 12.38 17.39 16.35
N VAL A 253 11.10 17.66 16.19
CA VAL A 253 10.52 18.98 16.31
C VAL A 253 9.67 19.05 17.56
N VAL A 254 9.94 20.04 18.40
CA VAL A 254 9.22 20.27 19.65
C VAL A 254 8.60 21.65 19.61
N ALA A 255 7.30 21.73 19.81
CA ALA A 255 6.56 22.96 20.00
C ALA A 255 6.35 23.23 21.49
N PHE A 256 6.57 24.48 21.91
CA PHE A 256 6.47 24.89 23.30
C PHE A 256 6.08 26.38 23.41
N THR A 257 5.84 26.85 24.63
CA THR A 257 5.55 28.26 24.92
C THR A 257 6.81 28.99 25.38
N SER A 258 7.13 30.12 24.75
CA SER A 258 8.35 30.90 25.02
C SER A 258 8.33 31.65 26.36
N GLU A 259 7.15 32.04 26.86
CA GLU A 259 6.98 32.76 28.12
C GLU A 259 6.36 31.89 29.22
N SER A 260 7.01 31.81 30.39
CA SER A 260 6.56 30.98 31.53
C SER A 260 5.34 31.53 32.29
N ASP A 261 4.97 32.80 32.09
CA ASP A 261 3.95 33.50 32.89
C ASP A 261 2.54 33.55 32.24
N ALA A 262 2.35 32.91 31.08
CA ALA A 262 1.07 32.94 30.36
C ALA A 262 -0.07 32.11 31.00
N ALA A 263 0.16 31.50 32.17
CA ALA A 263 -0.71 30.56 32.86
C ALA A 263 -2.10 31.11 33.28
N TRP A 264 -2.41 32.39 33.05
CA TRP A 264 -3.64 33.03 33.53
C TRP A 264 -4.44 33.81 32.48
N ALA A 265 -4.03 33.83 31.21
CA ALA A 265 -4.84 34.40 30.13
C ALA A 265 -5.65 33.28 29.46
N THR A 266 -6.97 33.26 29.71
CA THR A 266 -7.89 32.19 29.28
C THR A 266 -8.00 32.00 27.77
N ASP A 267 -7.45 32.92 26.97
CA ASP A 267 -7.57 32.96 25.50
C ASP A 267 -6.23 32.69 24.77
N SER A 268 -5.14 32.42 25.50
CA SER A 268 -3.76 32.26 24.98
C SER A 268 -3.17 30.88 25.28
N TRP A 269 -3.89 29.81 24.95
CA TRP A 269 -3.45 28.43 25.23
C TRP A 269 -2.92 27.75 23.97
N GLY A 270 -1.66 27.30 24.01
CA GLY A 270 -0.97 26.61 22.92
C GLY A 270 0.51 27.00 22.82
N PRO A 271 1.30 26.31 21.98
CA PRO A 271 2.66 26.73 21.66
C PRO A 271 2.71 28.00 20.82
N ASP A 272 3.77 28.78 20.98
CA ASP A 272 4.11 29.95 20.15
C ASP A 272 5.47 29.79 19.46
N SER A 273 6.21 28.73 19.79
CA SER A 273 7.58 28.52 19.36
C SER A 273 7.80 27.06 19.01
N MET A 274 8.76 26.81 18.13
CA MET A 274 9.21 25.46 17.79
C MET A 274 10.74 25.38 17.82
N GLN A 275 11.27 24.20 18.13
CA GLN A 275 12.68 23.89 18.03
C GLN A 275 12.87 22.64 17.18
N LEU A 276 13.65 22.78 16.12
CA LEU A 276 14.03 21.67 15.23
C LEU A 276 15.40 21.15 15.66
N THR A 277 15.48 19.86 15.97
CA THR A 277 16.73 19.22 16.38
C THR A 277 16.99 17.98 15.52
N PRO A 278 18.06 17.94 14.71
CA PRO A 278 18.41 16.74 13.96
C PRO A 278 18.67 15.56 14.91
N ILE A 279 18.03 14.41 14.68
CA ILE A 279 18.02 13.22 15.55
C ILE A 279 19.43 12.64 15.76
N GLY A 280 20.35 12.86 14.82
CA GLY A 280 21.75 12.44 14.92
C GLY A 280 22.72 13.47 15.51
N SER A 281 22.31 14.73 15.73
CA SER A 281 23.19 15.81 16.21
C SER A 281 22.96 16.19 17.68
N LEU A 282 24.01 16.21 18.50
CA LEU A 282 23.93 16.70 19.89
C LEU A 282 23.71 18.23 19.99
N GLU A 283 23.79 18.94 18.86
CA GLU A 283 23.54 20.37 18.82
C GLU A 283 22.03 20.64 18.90
N THR A 284 21.64 21.59 19.74
CA THR A 284 20.28 22.11 19.83
C THR A 284 20.22 23.49 19.15
N PRO A 285 19.68 23.59 17.92
CA PRO A 285 19.54 24.85 17.21
C PRO A 285 18.67 25.86 17.97
N GLN A 286 18.78 27.13 17.59
CA GLN A 286 17.91 28.15 18.18
C GLN A 286 16.45 27.91 17.80
N PRO A 287 15.51 28.07 18.75
CA PRO A 287 14.10 27.98 18.43
C PRO A 287 13.63 29.11 17.51
N VAL A 288 12.56 28.82 16.79
CA VAL A 288 11.81 29.77 15.97
C VAL A 288 10.53 30.13 16.70
N THR A 289 10.31 31.42 16.94
CA THR A 289 9.10 31.93 17.59
C THR A 289 8.19 32.57 16.55
N PHE A 290 6.91 32.25 16.64
CA PHE A 290 5.87 32.74 15.75
C PHE A 290 5.11 33.90 16.38
N SER A 291 4.49 34.72 15.53
CA SER A 291 3.72 35.89 15.99
C SER A 291 2.46 35.55 16.80
N THR A 292 2.02 34.29 16.81
CA THR A 292 0.75 33.86 17.41
C THR A 292 0.83 32.42 17.92
N PHE A 293 0.09 32.13 18.98
CA PHE A 293 -0.19 30.75 19.40
C PHE A 293 -0.92 29.95 18.33
N TYR A 294 -0.68 28.65 18.29
CA TYR A 294 -1.32 27.70 17.38
C TYR A 294 -1.75 26.42 18.12
N ASN A 295 -2.61 25.63 17.50
CA ASN A 295 -3.18 24.41 18.06
C ASN A 295 -2.62 23.14 17.43
N GLU A 296 -2.16 23.20 16.17
CA GLU A 296 -1.54 22.09 15.46
C GLU A 296 -0.56 22.61 14.40
N LEU A 297 0.43 21.80 14.02
CA LEU A 297 1.43 22.13 13.00
C LEU A 297 1.71 20.97 12.03
N THR A 298 2.21 21.30 10.84
CA THR A 298 2.87 20.33 9.93
C THR A 298 3.99 21.03 9.16
N LEU A 299 5.00 20.26 8.73
CA LEU A 299 6.27 20.80 8.20
C LEU A 299 6.71 20.18 6.88
N ASP A 300 7.37 20.97 6.03
CA ASP A 300 8.13 20.50 4.87
C ASP A 300 9.48 21.22 4.86
N PHE A 301 10.55 20.49 5.21
CA PHE A 301 11.89 21.09 5.34
C PHE A 301 12.53 21.41 4.00
N GLU A 302 12.23 20.64 2.96
CA GLU A 302 12.77 20.88 1.62
C GLU A 302 12.26 22.24 1.08
N GLN A 303 11.03 22.59 1.44
CA GLN A 303 10.41 23.83 1.01
C GLN A 303 10.50 24.97 2.03
N ASP A 304 11.20 24.79 3.15
CA ASP A 304 11.23 25.74 4.28
C ASP A 304 9.82 26.13 4.77
N LEU A 305 8.86 25.20 4.78
CA LEU A 305 7.46 25.49 5.11
C LEU A 305 7.02 24.91 6.46
N VAL A 306 6.33 25.72 7.25
CA VAL A 306 5.49 25.27 8.36
C VAL A 306 4.06 25.79 8.15
N ALA A 307 3.08 24.90 8.26
CA ALA A 307 1.68 25.27 8.31
C ALA A 307 1.17 25.14 9.74
N LEU A 308 0.56 26.21 10.25
CA LEU A 308 0.05 26.34 11.61
C LEU A 308 -1.47 26.54 11.56
N VAL A 309 -2.21 25.82 12.41
CA VAL A 309 -3.67 26.00 12.56
C VAL A 309 -3.98 26.61 13.91
N LYS A 310 -4.87 27.60 13.91
CA LYS A 310 -5.38 28.25 15.11
C LYS A 310 -6.90 28.36 15.07
N THR A 311 -7.59 27.89 16.10
CA THR A 311 -9.03 28.11 16.28
C THR A 311 -9.32 29.57 16.63
N ASN A 312 -10.36 30.15 16.05
CA ASN A 312 -10.82 31.47 16.43
C ASN A 312 -11.65 31.39 17.73
N PRO A 313 -11.22 32.05 18.84
CA PRO A 313 -11.95 32.01 20.10
C PRO A 313 -13.34 32.69 20.02
N ASP A 314 -13.45 33.74 19.21
CA ASP A 314 -14.69 34.51 19.03
C ASP A 314 -15.69 33.81 18.10
N ASN A 315 -15.17 33.06 17.11
CA ASN A 315 -15.97 32.30 16.17
C ASN A 315 -15.52 30.83 16.11
N LYS A 316 -16.16 30.01 16.93
CA LYS A 316 -15.89 28.57 17.05
C LYS A 316 -16.25 27.74 15.81
N MET A 317 -16.73 28.35 14.73
CA MET A 317 -16.92 27.68 13.43
C MET A 317 -15.80 28.05 12.44
N SER A 318 -14.79 28.80 12.88
CA SER A 318 -13.70 29.26 12.02
C SER A 318 -12.33 28.98 12.61
N LEU A 319 -11.39 28.72 11.72
CA LEU A 319 -9.98 28.63 12.03
C LEU A 319 -9.16 29.50 11.08
N GLU A 320 -7.95 29.81 11.52
CA GLU A 320 -6.93 30.50 10.77
C GLU A 320 -5.81 29.50 10.44
N VAL A 321 -5.38 29.46 9.18
CA VAL A 321 -4.20 28.74 8.73
C VAL A 321 -3.12 29.76 8.40
N ARG A 322 -1.93 29.57 8.96
CA ARG A 322 -0.73 30.38 8.65
C ARG A 322 0.34 29.51 7.99
N LEU A 323 0.92 30.02 6.92
CA LEU A 323 2.05 29.42 6.21
C LEU A 323 3.28 30.28 6.51
N CYS A 324 4.21 29.73 7.26
CA CYS A 324 5.42 30.41 7.68
C CYS A 324 6.68 29.67 7.18
N SER A 325 7.81 30.37 7.23
CA SER A 325 9.12 29.79 6.99
C SER A 325 9.60 29.02 8.22
N THR A 326 10.08 27.78 8.04
CA THR A 326 10.64 26.98 9.16
C THR A 326 11.89 27.60 9.75
N THR A 327 12.63 28.39 8.96
CA THR A 327 13.89 29.01 9.34
C THR A 327 13.69 30.36 10.03
N THR A 328 12.73 31.17 9.56
CA THR A 328 12.57 32.56 10.01
C THR A 328 11.34 32.78 10.89
N GLY A 329 10.35 31.89 10.85
CA GLY A 329 9.06 32.06 11.53
C GLY A 329 8.14 33.12 10.89
N LEU A 330 8.60 33.82 9.85
CA LEU A 330 7.86 34.83 9.11
C LEU A 330 6.96 34.19 8.05
N SER A 331 6.01 34.96 7.50
CA SER A 331 5.16 34.52 6.39
C SER A 331 5.97 33.93 5.23
N HIS A 332 5.54 32.78 4.73
CA HIS A 332 6.27 32.05 3.70
C HIS A 332 6.28 32.84 2.37
N PRO A 333 7.44 33.10 1.75
CA PRO A 333 7.55 34.01 0.60
C PRO A 333 6.90 33.47 -0.69
N LEU A 334 6.77 32.15 -0.82
CA LEU A 334 6.12 31.51 -1.97
C LEU A 334 4.59 31.39 -1.84
N ALA A 335 4.03 31.66 -0.66
CA ALA A 335 2.60 31.59 -0.45
C ALA A 335 1.93 32.89 -0.92
N ARG A 336 1.03 32.79 -1.90
CA ARG A 336 0.22 33.94 -2.35
C ARG A 336 -0.64 34.49 -1.23
N ASN A 337 -1.21 33.61 -0.41
CA ASN A 337 -1.99 33.93 0.78
C ASN A 337 -1.33 33.24 1.99
N PRO A 338 -0.33 33.86 2.64
CA PRO A 338 0.37 33.25 3.76
C PRO A 338 -0.50 33.11 5.02
N VAL A 339 -1.66 33.79 5.04
CA VAL A 339 -2.69 33.62 6.06
C VAL A 339 -4.04 33.52 5.36
N PHE A 340 -4.83 32.52 5.72
CA PHE A 340 -6.20 32.37 5.24
C PHE A 340 -7.09 31.76 6.33
N PHE A 341 -8.40 31.93 6.18
CA PHE A 341 -9.42 31.54 7.14
C PHE A 341 -10.33 30.49 6.54
N VAL A 342 -10.68 29.49 7.34
CA VAL A 342 -11.58 28.40 6.96
C VAL A 342 -12.77 28.41 7.91
N GLN A 343 -13.97 28.50 7.36
CA GLN A 343 -15.22 28.37 8.09
C GLN A 343 -15.86 27.02 7.76
N VAL A 344 -16.25 26.28 8.80
CA VAL A 344 -16.92 24.98 8.70
C VAL A 344 -18.39 25.07 9.16
N GLY A 345 -19.18 24.05 8.84
CA GLY A 345 -20.61 24.00 9.14
C GLY A 345 -20.95 23.65 10.59
N PHE A 346 -19.95 23.29 11.39
CA PHE A 346 -20.10 22.82 12.75
C PHE A 346 -19.20 23.56 13.73
N ARG A 347 -19.46 23.37 15.03
CA ARG A 347 -18.65 23.97 16.08
C ARG A 347 -17.37 23.15 16.25
N ILE A 348 -16.23 23.79 16.03
CA ILE A 348 -14.92 23.21 16.27
C ILE A 348 -14.73 23.05 17.79
N PRO A 349 -14.48 21.83 18.29
CA PRO A 349 -14.07 21.64 19.67
C PRO A 349 -12.74 22.37 19.86
N GLY A 350 -12.55 23.05 20.98
CA GLY A 350 -11.29 23.75 21.26
C GLY A 350 -10.06 22.83 21.19
N PRO A 351 -8.84 23.34 21.45
CA PRO A 351 -7.62 22.54 21.38
C PRO A 351 -7.74 21.21 22.14
N GLY A 352 -7.46 20.11 21.43
CA GLY A 352 -7.56 18.73 21.92
C GLY A 352 -7.02 17.74 20.88
N HIS A 353 -6.57 16.57 21.34
CA HIS A 353 -5.62 15.70 20.63
C HIS A 353 -6.06 15.08 19.29
N GLN A 354 -7.24 15.37 18.75
CA GLN A 354 -7.68 14.83 17.45
C GLN A 354 -8.60 15.78 16.66
N THR A 355 -8.69 17.07 17.03
CA THR A 355 -9.51 18.03 16.28
C THR A 355 -8.95 18.29 14.90
N PHE A 356 -7.62 18.34 14.78
CA PHE A 356 -6.91 18.65 13.54
C PHE A 356 -6.01 17.53 13.09
N THR A 357 -5.83 17.40 11.78
CA THR A 357 -4.75 16.63 11.18
C THR A 357 -4.31 17.36 9.93
N LEU A 358 -3.01 17.63 9.82
CA LEU A 358 -2.46 18.37 8.70
C LEU A 358 -1.41 17.54 7.99
N GLU A 359 -1.41 17.58 6.67
CA GLU A 359 -0.35 17.01 5.87
C GLU A 359 0.03 17.89 4.69
N VAL A 360 1.32 17.89 4.39
CA VAL A 360 1.89 18.61 3.25
C VAL A 360 2.70 17.67 2.36
N ILE A 361 2.44 17.73 1.05
CA ILE A 361 3.18 17.02 -0.01
C ILE A 361 3.39 17.96 -1.19
N GLY A 362 4.64 18.34 -1.47
CA GLY A 362 4.95 19.29 -2.53
C GLY A 362 4.11 20.57 -2.37
N ASP A 363 3.32 20.92 -3.37
CA ASP A 363 2.51 22.13 -3.34
C ASP A 363 1.15 21.96 -2.63
N ILE A 364 0.83 20.78 -2.12
CA ILE A 364 -0.49 20.45 -1.56
C ILE A 364 -0.44 20.49 -0.03
N LEU A 365 -1.34 21.26 0.58
CA LEU A 365 -1.65 21.24 2.01
C LEU A 365 -3.04 20.67 2.20
N VAL A 366 -3.19 19.65 3.05
CA VAL A 366 -4.47 19.07 3.44
C VAL A 366 -4.71 19.32 4.92
N VAL A 367 -5.90 19.79 5.27
CA VAL A 367 -6.32 20.00 6.66
C VAL A 367 -7.62 19.24 6.89
N ARG A 368 -7.61 18.33 7.86
CA ARG A 368 -8.79 17.71 8.46
C ARG A 368 -9.18 18.47 9.73
N ILE A 369 -10.46 18.71 9.87
CA ILE A 369 -11.13 19.33 11.01
C ILE A 369 -12.23 18.37 11.43
N ALA A 370 -12.31 17.99 12.70
CA ALA A 370 -13.37 17.10 13.17
C ALA A 370 -13.92 17.49 14.55
N GLU A 371 -15.24 17.35 14.68
CA GLU A 371 -15.94 17.24 15.96
C GLU A 371 -16.30 15.76 16.16
N ILE A 372 -15.49 15.09 16.97
CA ILE A 372 -15.53 13.63 17.13
C ILE A 372 -16.77 13.20 17.89
N LEU A 373 -17.30 14.04 18.78
CA LEU A 373 -18.47 13.70 19.60
C LEU A 373 -19.77 13.77 18.81
N ASP A 374 -19.86 14.71 17.85
CA ASP A 374 -21.03 14.88 16.99
C ASP A 374 -20.89 14.13 15.65
N TYR A 375 -19.76 13.43 15.43
CA TYR A 375 -19.45 12.70 14.20
C TYR A 375 -19.48 13.61 12.96
N GLU A 376 -18.84 14.77 13.06
CA GLU A 376 -18.75 15.73 11.95
C GLU A 376 -17.28 15.93 11.57
N TYR A 377 -16.99 15.98 10.27
CA TYR A 377 -15.67 16.31 9.79
C TYR A 377 -15.68 17.08 8.47
N GLU A 378 -14.65 17.89 8.26
CA GLU A 378 -14.31 18.56 7.01
C GLU A 378 -12.83 18.30 6.71
N ILE A 379 -12.54 17.95 5.46
CA ILE A 379 -11.20 17.79 4.92
C ILE A 379 -11.10 18.68 3.70
N MET A 380 -10.12 19.56 3.68
CA MET A 380 -9.91 20.49 2.58
C MET A 380 -8.45 20.44 2.16
N ALA A 381 -8.21 20.38 0.85
CA ALA A 381 -6.89 20.35 0.24
C ALA A 381 -6.69 21.59 -0.62
N TRP A 382 -5.58 22.28 -0.45
CA TRP A 382 -5.22 23.48 -1.22
C TRP A 382 -3.85 23.29 -1.88
N ASN A 383 -3.67 23.94 -3.02
CA ASN A 383 -2.34 24.30 -3.47
C ASN A 383 -1.88 25.52 -2.65
N TRP A 384 -0.97 25.32 -1.69
CA TRP A 384 -0.63 26.34 -0.69
C TRP A 384 0.14 27.53 -1.29
N LYS A 385 0.86 27.33 -2.41
CA LYS A 385 1.56 28.41 -3.13
C LYS A 385 0.58 29.35 -3.82
N SER A 386 -0.35 28.78 -4.60
CA SER A 386 -1.33 29.56 -5.39
C SER A 386 -2.56 30.00 -4.58
N GLY A 387 -2.87 29.30 -3.49
CA GLY A 387 -4.08 29.47 -2.69
C GLY A 387 -5.34 28.88 -3.34
N ALA A 388 -5.20 28.02 -4.35
CA ALA A 388 -6.33 27.36 -5.01
C ALA A 388 -6.83 26.18 -4.16
N LEU A 389 -8.14 26.12 -3.91
CA LEU A 389 -8.78 24.92 -3.35
C LEU A 389 -8.79 23.80 -4.40
N LEU A 390 -8.30 22.63 -4.03
CA LEU A 390 -8.17 21.45 -4.90
C LEU A 390 -9.28 20.43 -4.64
N CYS A 391 -9.62 20.22 -3.37
CA CYS A 391 -10.60 19.21 -2.97
C CYS A 391 -11.24 19.60 -1.63
N ARG A 392 -12.55 19.32 -1.49
CA ARG A 392 -13.27 19.36 -0.22
C ARG A 392 -13.95 18.00 -0.03
N ILE A 393 -13.82 17.41 1.14
CA ILE A 393 -14.53 16.18 1.54
C ILE A 393 -15.13 16.47 2.92
N GLY A 394 -16.44 16.40 3.05
CA GLY A 394 -17.12 16.68 4.31
C GLY A 394 -18.20 15.66 4.61
N SER A 395 -18.44 15.42 5.88
CA SER A 395 -19.58 14.63 6.36
C SER A 395 -20.10 15.21 7.66
N ILE A 396 -21.43 15.21 7.80
CA ILE A 396 -22.15 15.58 9.03
C ILE A 396 -22.55 14.35 9.87
N SER A 397 -22.11 13.16 9.47
CA SER A 397 -22.60 11.89 10.02
C SER A 397 -21.56 10.77 9.87
N GLY A 398 -20.36 10.99 10.38
CA GLY A 398 -19.30 9.99 10.39
C GLY A 398 -17.99 10.44 11.02
N ILE A 399 -17.07 9.49 11.10
CA ILE A 399 -15.70 9.70 11.56
C ILE A 399 -14.79 9.39 10.38
N ALA A 400 -13.72 10.16 10.21
CA ALA A 400 -12.73 9.83 9.20
C ALA A 400 -11.32 10.26 9.59
N ASP A 401 -10.35 9.59 8.99
CA ASP A 401 -8.97 10.02 8.91
C ASP A 401 -8.45 9.84 7.48
N PHE A 402 -7.39 10.54 7.12
CA PHE A 402 -6.90 10.57 5.75
C PHE A 402 -5.39 10.36 5.68
N THR A 403 -4.93 9.97 4.49
CA THR A 403 -3.50 10.00 4.16
C THR A 403 -3.30 10.19 2.66
N LEU A 404 -2.08 10.51 2.26
CA LEU A 404 -1.73 10.83 0.87
C LEU A 404 -1.04 9.64 0.22
N LEU A 405 -1.58 9.15 -0.90
CA LEU A 405 -1.01 8.02 -1.63
C LEU A 405 0.08 8.44 -2.60
N ASP A 406 -0.04 9.64 -3.15
CA ASP A 406 0.91 10.31 -4.03
C ASP A 406 0.55 11.81 -4.12
N SER A 407 1.17 12.54 -5.04
CA SER A 407 0.91 13.98 -5.25
C SER A 407 -0.45 14.31 -5.90
N THR A 408 -1.28 13.30 -6.17
CA THR A 408 -2.56 13.44 -6.90
C THR A 408 -3.72 12.70 -6.24
N HIS A 409 -3.46 11.75 -5.35
CA HIS A 409 -4.48 10.90 -4.74
C HIS A 409 -4.46 10.96 -3.22
N LEU A 410 -5.63 11.14 -2.64
CA LEU A 410 -5.89 11.08 -1.21
C LEU A 410 -6.69 9.82 -0.90
N ALA A 411 -6.26 9.08 0.13
CA ALA A 411 -7.03 7.98 0.71
C ALA A 411 -7.75 8.46 1.97
N LEU A 412 -9.03 8.09 2.09
CA LEU A 412 -9.88 8.41 3.23
C LEU A 412 -10.38 7.12 3.86
N PHE A 413 -10.03 6.88 5.12
CA PHE A 413 -10.68 5.86 5.92
C PHE A 413 -11.87 6.51 6.63
N SER A 414 -13.08 6.03 6.36
CA SER A 414 -14.31 6.63 6.87
C SER A 414 -15.22 5.59 7.50
N VAL A 415 -15.92 6.03 8.54
CA VAL A 415 -16.98 5.27 9.21
C VAL A 415 -18.21 6.16 9.24
N THR A 416 -19.23 5.79 8.47
CA THR A 416 -20.50 6.52 8.45
C THR A 416 -21.48 5.93 9.46
N THR A 417 -22.31 6.80 10.02
CA THR A 417 -23.33 6.40 11.01
C THR A 417 -24.60 5.94 10.31
N ASP A 418 -25.16 4.83 10.78
CA ASP A 418 -26.54 4.42 10.46
C ASP A 418 -27.47 4.70 11.66
N GLU A 419 -28.70 4.16 11.65
CA GLU A 419 -29.67 4.32 12.74
C GLU A 419 -29.17 3.81 14.11
N GLN A 420 -28.12 2.97 14.12
CA GLN A 420 -27.59 2.30 15.31
C GLN A 420 -26.21 2.85 15.72
N GLY A 421 -25.57 3.68 14.90
CA GLY A 421 -24.29 4.34 15.23
C GLY A 421 -23.24 4.22 14.11
N PRO A 422 -21.97 4.54 14.39
CA PRO A 422 -20.88 4.49 13.41
C PRO A 422 -20.52 3.04 13.05
N ARG A 423 -21.02 2.55 11.92
CA ARG A 423 -20.97 1.11 11.58
C ARG A 423 -20.54 0.79 10.15
N LEU A 424 -20.71 1.72 9.22
CA LEU A 424 -20.42 1.51 7.80
C LEU A 424 -18.99 1.97 7.49
N ILE A 425 -18.08 1.01 7.38
CA ILE A 425 -16.65 1.25 7.21
C ILE A 425 -16.28 1.19 5.72
N ALA A 426 -15.54 2.19 5.25
CA ALA A 426 -15.05 2.24 3.88
C ALA A 426 -13.67 2.91 3.79
N LEU A 427 -12.89 2.48 2.80
CA LEU A 427 -11.68 3.17 2.36
C LEU A 427 -11.92 3.77 0.97
N SER A 428 -11.84 5.08 0.83
CA SER A 428 -12.18 5.79 -0.40
C SER A 428 -10.97 6.50 -0.99
N LEU A 429 -10.83 6.50 -2.32
CA LEU A 429 -9.77 7.23 -3.02
C LEU A 429 -10.35 8.43 -3.76
N TYR A 430 -9.73 9.59 -3.55
CA TYR A 430 -10.10 10.86 -4.16
C TYR A 430 -8.98 11.35 -5.05
N SER A 431 -9.33 11.90 -6.22
CA SER A 431 -8.40 12.68 -7.03
C SER A 431 -8.36 14.13 -6.54
N MET A 432 -7.16 14.67 -6.41
CA MET A 432 -6.91 16.08 -6.07
C MET A 432 -6.47 16.89 -7.30
N ILE A 433 -6.61 16.31 -8.50
CA ILE A 433 -6.27 17.01 -9.74
C ILE A 433 -7.38 18.03 -10.02
N PRO A 434 -7.07 19.33 -10.15
CA PRO A 434 -8.08 20.34 -10.43
C PRO A 434 -8.78 20.04 -11.76
N HIS A 435 -10.10 19.96 -11.75
CA HIS A 435 -10.88 19.85 -12.98
C HIS A 435 -10.65 21.10 -13.82
N THR A 436 -10.31 20.92 -15.10
CA THR A 436 -9.91 22.00 -16.03
C THR A 436 -11.00 23.02 -16.34
N HIS A 437 -12.19 22.90 -15.72
CA HIS A 437 -13.39 23.64 -16.10
C HIS A 437 -13.97 24.58 -15.03
N ASP A 438 -13.51 24.52 -13.77
CA ASP A 438 -13.96 25.48 -12.75
C ASP A 438 -12.87 26.50 -12.41
N GLU A 439 -13.27 27.76 -12.31
CA GLU A 439 -12.48 28.82 -11.69
C GLU A 439 -12.20 28.38 -10.25
N THR A 440 -11.02 27.79 -10.00
CA THR A 440 -10.61 27.42 -8.65
C THR A 440 -10.69 28.65 -7.78
N ALA A 441 -11.54 28.62 -6.76
CA ALA A 441 -11.72 29.78 -5.90
C ALA A 441 -10.37 30.09 -5.24
N THR A 442 -9.87 31.29 -5.51
CA THR A 442 -8.65 31.81 -4.89
C THR A 442 -9.03 32.94 -3.95
N GLY A 443 -8.59 32.87 -2.70
CA GLY A 443 -8.84 33.93 -1.73
C GLY A 443 -8.29 33.57 -0.35
N PRO A 444 -8.34 34.53 0.60
CA PRO A 444 -7.94 34.27 1.97
C PRO A 444 -9.10 33.80 2.87
N TYR A 445 -10.31 33.62 2.33
CA TYR A 445 -11.48 33.18 3.08
C TYR A 445 -12.15 32.02 2.34
N PHE A 446 -12.33 30.91 3.03
CA PHE A 446 -12.98 29.71 2.52
C PHE A 446 -14.12 29.32 3.45
N SER A 447 -15.34 29.25 2.94
CA SER A 447 -16.47 28.66 3.67
C SER A 447 -16.76 27.28 3.09
N ALA A 448 -16.62 26.22 3.87
CA ALA A 448 -16.84 24.85 3.42
C ALA A 448 -18.23 24.68 2.76
N MET A 449 -19.24 25.38 3.27
CA MET A 449 -20.62 25.35 2.76
C MET A 449 -20.78 25.97 1.36
N GLU A 450 -19.82 26.75 0.88
CA GLU A 450 -19.84 27.37 -0.46
C GLU A 450 -19.26 26.47 -1.56
N TYR A 451 -18.64 25.35 -1.19
CA TYR A 451 -17.99 24.44 -2.11
C TYR A 451 -18.69 23.08 -2.12
N GLU A 452 -18.78 22.42 -3.27
CA GLU A 452 -19.30 21.05 -3.33
C GLU A 452 -18.31 20.05 -2.73
N SER A 453 -18.82 19.00 -2.08
CA SER A 453 -18.00 17.89 -1.62
C SER A 453 -17.63 17.00 -2.81
N ALA A 454 -16.33 16.72 -2.96
CA ALA A 454 -15.80 15.82 -3.96
C ALA A 454 -16.40 14.42 -3.81
N GLN A 455 -16.59 13.75 -4.94
CA GLN A 455 -16.97 12.34 -4.98
C GLN A 455 -15.71 11.47 -5.07
N PRO A 456 -15.67 10.32 -4.37
CA PRO A 456 -14.55 9.40 -4.49
C PRO A 456 -14.55 8.75 -5.87
N SER A 457 -13.36 8.53 -6.42
CA SER A 457 -13.18 7.74 -7.63
C SER A 457 -13.38 6.25 -7.36
N LEU A 458 -12.92 5.78 -6.21
CA LEU A 458 -13.05 4.39 -5.76
C LEU A 458 -13.51 4.34 -4.31
N VAL A 459 -14.37 3.37 -3.99
CA VAL A 459 -14.79 3.05 -2.63
C VAL A 459 -14.56 1.56 -2.40
N PHE A 460 -13.70 1.25 -1.43
CA PHE A 460 -13.37 -0.10 -1.01
C PHE A 460 -14.18 -0.43 0.25
N GLU A 461 -15.15 -1.33 0.12
CA GLU A 461 -16.02 -1.71 1.23
C GLU A 461 -15.29 -2.66 2.19
N PHE A 462 -15.53 -2.48 3.48
CA PHE A 462 -15.10 -3.39 4.53
C PHE A 462 -16.23 -4.37 4.90
N PRO A 463 -15.93 -5.49 5.57
CA PRO A 463 -16.95 -6.43 6.02
C PRO A 463 -17.94 -5.78 6.97
N LYS A 464 -19.21 -6.19 6.89
CA LYS A 464 -20.27 -5.69 7.76
C LYS A 464 -19.97 -6.02 9.23
N LEU A 465 -20.09 -5.03 10.10
CA LEU A 465 -20.03 -5.24 11.55
C LEU A 465 -21.19 -6.13 12.03
N ASP A 466 -20.93 -6.86 13.11
CA ASP A 466 -21.98 -7.59 13.82
C ASP A 466 -22.95 -6.59 14.48
N ASP A 467 -24.23 -6.96 14.60
CA ASP A 467 -25.29 -6.08 15.13
C ASP A 467 -25.05 -5.63 16.58
N ALA A 468 -24.20 -6.32 17.33
CA ALA A 468 -23.84 -5.97 18.69
C ALA A 468 -22.69 -4.96 18.81
N TYR A 469 -22.05 -4.57 17.71
CA TYR A 469 -20.84 -3.72 17.71
C TYR A 469 -21.00 -2.41 16.94
N GLN A 470 -20.22 -1.40 17.38
CA GLN A 470 -20.00 -0.14 16.69
C GLN A 470 -18.53 0.25 16.73
N VAL A 471 -18.09 1.10 15.80
CA VAL A 471 -16.73 1.66 15.84
C VAL A 471 -16.66 2.75 16.90
N LEU A 472 -15.63 2.72 17.75
CA LEU A 472 -15.35 3.81 18.66
C LEU A 472 -14.96 5.07 17.89
N SER A 473 -15.24 6.24 18.47
CA SER A 473 -15.12 7.54 17.80
C SER A 473 -13.70 7.89 17.33
N ARG A 474 -12.69 7.07 17.68
CA ARG A 474 -11.28 7.28 17.35
C ARG A 474 -10.81 6.26 16.32
N VAL A 475 -10.53 6.76 15.12
CA VAL A 475 -9.89 6.02 14.03
C VAL A 475 -8.64 6.78 13.58
N ILE A 476 -7.60 6.05 13.19
CA ILE A 476 -6.34 6.64 12.72
C ILE A 476 -5.92 5.91 11.44
N MET A 477 -5.47 6.65 10.43
CA MET A 477 -4.84 6.10 9.23
C MET A 477 -3.56 6.87 8.90
N ARG A 478 -2.47 6.13 8.67
CA ARG A 478 -1.15 6.71 8.36
C ARG A 478 -0.45 5.96 7.23
N SER A 479 0.41 6.67 6.50
CA SER A 479 1.32 6.09 5.50
C SER A 479 2.67 6.79 5.52
N ASP A 480 3.30 6.85 6.70
CA ASP A 480 4.56 7.55 6.89
C ASP A 480 5.77 6.76 6.33
N PRO A 481 6.80 7.43 5.81
CA PRO A 481 6.78 8.85 5.47
C PRO A 481 5.87 9.07 4.26
N ILE A 482 5.17 10.21 4.24
CA ILE A 482 4.35 10.62 3.10
C ILE A 482 5.19 10.63 1.81
N PRO A 483 4.59 10.27 0.67
CA PRO A 483 5.30 10.24 -0.61
C PRO A 483 6.03 11.55 -0.93
N GLY A 484 7.19 11.44 -1.56
CA GLY A 484 8.11 12.55 -1.84
C GLY A 484 9.08 12.86 -0.70
N ARG A 485 8.74 12.52 0.55
CA ARG A 485 9.60 12.82 1.69
C ARG A 485 10.83 11.93 1.77
N THR A 486 11.91 12.52 2.25
CA THR A 486 13.22 11.87 2.34
C THR A 486 13.22 10.81 3.43
N THR A 487 13.45 9.56 3.04
CA THR A 487 13.53 8.40 3.95
C THR A 487 14.98 8.09 4.36
N TYR A 488 15.94 8.33 3.47
CA TYR A 488 17.36 8.09 3.76
C TYR A 488 18.24 9.07 3.00
N THR A 489 19.26 9.60 3.68
CA THR A 489 20.19 10.56 3.07
C THR A 489 21.63 10.20 3.42
N LYS A 490 22.45 10.05 2.37
CA LYS A 490 23.92 9.97 2.49
C LYS A 490 24.57 10.74 1.34
N SER A 491 24.96 10.08 0.25
CA SER A 491 25.47 10.77 -0.96
C SER A 491 24.36 11.30 -1.87
N ALA A 492 23.15 10.78 -1.72
CA ALA A 492 21.91 11.32 -2.28
C ALA A 492 20.78 11.09 -1.27
N SER A 493 19.65 11.75 -1.48
CA SER A 493 18.41 11.51 -0.74
C SER A 493 17.55 10.51 -1.51
N PHE A 494 16.95 9.58 -0.77
CA PHE A 494 16.03 8.57 -1.28
C PHE A 494 14.66 8.76 -0.66
N ALA A 495 13.61 8.65 -1.47
CA ALA A 495 12.23 8.85 -1.06
C ALA A 495 11.31 7.83 -1.72
N HIS A 496 10.13 7.64 -1.15
CA HIS A 496 9.04 6.89 -1.79
C HIS A 496 8.26 7.81 -2.72
N SER A 497 7.99 7.42 -3.96
CA SER A 497 7.15 8.23 -4.87
C SER A 497 5.65 8.04 -4.63
N THR A 498 5.29 6.95 -3.97
CA THR A 498 3.91 6.56 -3.63
C THR A 498 3.91 5.86 -2.27
N ALA A 499 2.78 5.87 -1.57
CA ALA A 499 2.66 5.16 -0.31
C ALA A 499 2.83 3.65 -0.54
N LEU A 500 3.61 2.99 0.31
CA LEU A 500 3.81 1.53 0.20
C LEU A 500 2.77 0.75 1.00
N THR A 501 2.45 1.21 2.20
CA THR A 501 1.52 0.55 3.11
C THR A 501 0.72 1.58 3.89
N LEU A 502 -0.57 1.34 4.05
CA LEU A 502 -1.43 2.11 4.94
C LEU A 502 -1.58 1.35 6.24
N SER A 503 -1.34 2.03 7.37
CA SER A 503 -1.63 1.50 8.71
C SER A 503 -2.91 2.16 9.22
N ILE A 504 -3.94 1.35 9.45
CA ILE A 504 -5.22 1.76 10.00
C ILE A 504 -5.34 1.20 11.42
N ILE A 505 -5.77 2.05 12.36
CA ILE A 505 -6.08 1.68 13.74
C ILE A 505 -7.54 2.02 13.97
N MET A 506 -8.30 1.03 14.44
CA MET A 506 -9.69 1.20 14.81
C MET A 506 -10.02 0.34 16.01
N SER A 507 -11.03 0.74 16.78
CA SER A 507 -11.50 -0.03 17.92
C SER A 507 -13.01 -0.23 17.83
N LEU A 508 -13.50 -1.39 18.28
CA LEU A 508 -14.92 -1.71 18.31
C LEU A 508 -15.38 -1.79 19.76
N SER A 509 -16.55 -1.22 20.03
CA SER A 509 -17.24 -1.36 21.33
C SER A 509 -18.53 -2.13 21.16
N HIS A 510 -18.95 -2.82 22.22
CA HIS A 510 -20.19 -3.56 22.26
C HIS A 510 -21.32 -2.69 22.83
N PHE A 511 -22.50 -2.67 22.20
CA PHE A 511 -23.62 -1.79 22.61
C PHE A 511 -24.07 -1.98 24.06
N SER A 512 -23.98 -3.20 24.61
CA SER A 512 -24.40 -3.47 25.98
C SER A 512 -23.38 -3.06 27.05
N SER A 513 -22.20 -2.57 26.67
CA SER A 513 -21.13 -2.16 27.59
C SER A 513 -20.25 -1.06 26.95
N PRO A 514 -20.83 0.11 26.61
CA PRO A 514 -20.11 1.16 25.89
C PRO A 514 -18.99 1.81 26.71
N ASP A 515 -19.07 1.76 28.05
CA ASP A 515 -18.20 2.54 28.95
C ASP A 515 -17.03 1.74 29.58
N MET A 516 -16.87 0.45 29.27
CA MET A 516 -15.77 -0.36 29.80
C MET A 516 -14.78 -0.70 28.69
N ASP A 517 -13.67 0.03 28.63
CA ASP A 517 -12.55 -0.22 27.70
C ASP A 517 -12.04 -1.67 27.74
N GLU A 518 -12.22 -2.37 28.87
CA GLU A 518 -11.80 -3.76 29.06
C GLU A 518 -12.41 -4.76 28.06
N ASN A 519 -13.55 -4.44 27.43
CA ASN A 519 -14.22 -5.33 26.46
C ASN A 519 -14.13 -4.85 25.01
N SER A 520 -13.36 -3.79 24.75
CA SER A 520 -13.17 -3.26 23.40
C SER A 520 -12.28 -4.17 22.55
N VAL A 521 -12.60 -4.28 21.25
CA VAL A 521 -11.77 -4.99 20.29
C VAL A 521 -10.88 -3.98 19.58
N HIS A 522 -9.59 -3.99 19.86
CA HIS A 522 -8.63 -3.12 19.21
C HIS A 522 -8.02 -3.81 17.98
N LEU A 523 -8.08 -3.12 16.84
CA LEU A 523 -7.63 -3.64 15.55
C LEU A 523 -6.53 -2.76 14.98
N ARG A 524 -5.52 -3.41 14.42
CA ARG A 524 -4.51 -2.78 13.57
C ARG A 524 -4.49 -3.47 12.22
N ILE A 525 -4.62 -2.70 11.15
CA ILE A 525 -4.83 -3.20 9.80
C ILE A 525 -3.77 -2.58 8.91
N PHE A 526 -3.04 -3.42 8.17
CA PHE A 526 -2.09 -2.98 7.17
C PHE A 526 -2.66 -3.25 5.78
N VAL A 527 -2.59 -2.26 4.90
CA VAL A 527 -3.11 -2.33 3.53
C VAL A 527 -1.99 -2.07 2.53
N ASP A 528 -1.81 -2.94 1.55
CA ASP A 528 -0.88 -2.73 0.44
C ASP A 528 -1.43 -1.64 -0.50
N ALA A 529 -0.81 -0.46 -0.47
CA ALA A 529 -1.30 0.67 -1.26
C ALA A 529 -1.18 0.42 -2.77
N LYS A 530 -0.20 -0.39 -3.21
CA LYS A 530 -0.06 -0.77 -4.62
C LYS A 530 -1.27 -1.57 -5.12
N SER A 531 -1.83 -2.43 -4.27
CA SER A 531 -3.05 -3.17 -4.61
C SER A 531 -4.24 -2.22 -4.82
N LEU A 532 -4.37 -1.16 -4.02
CA LEU A 532 -5.42 -0.16 -4.19
C LEU A 532 -5.24 0.66 -5.48
N LEU A 533 -4.02 1.17 -5.70
CA LEU A 533 -3.68 1.98 -6.88
C LEU A 533 -3.83 1.19 -8.19
N SER A 534 -3.72 -0.14 -8.16
CA SER A 534 -3.91 -0.97 -9.36
C SER A 534 -5.32 -0.86 -9.97
N TYR A 535 -6.32 -0.49 -9.17
CA TYR A 535 -7.69 -0.26 -9.64
C TYR A 535 -7.85 1.11 -10.34
N LEU A 536 -6.96 2.07 -10.09
CA LEU A 536 -6.97 3.37 -10.80
C LEU A 536 -6.41 3.26 -12.22
N LEU A 537 -5.58 2.25 -12.50
CA LEU A 537 -4.94 2.05 -13.81
C LEU A 537 -5.89 1.42 -14.84
N GLU A 538 -7.04 0.89 -14.40
CA GLU A 538 -8.08 0.45 -15.31
C GLU A 538 -8.86 1.68 -15.80
N PRO A 539 -8.94 1.95 -17.11
CA PRO A 539 -9.69 3.10 -17.62
C PRO A 539 -11.18 2.90 -17.35
N THR A 540 -11.62 3.34 -16.18
CA THR A 540 -13.02 3.54 -15.86
C THR A 540 -13.45 4.80 -16.61
N GLY A 541 -13.91 4.63 -17.85
CA GLY A 541 -14.45 5.73 -18.66
C GLY A 541 -15.78 6.27 -18.15
N HIS A 542 -15.99 6.27 -16.83
CA HIS A 542 -17.19 6.69 -16.14
C HIS A 542 -16.80 7.73 -15.09
N GLU A 543 -17.57 8.82 -15.06
CA GLU A 543 -17.50 9.86 -14.02
C GLU A 543 -18.06 9.35 -12.67
N ASP A 544 -18.62 8.14 -12.65
CA ASP A 544 -19.25 7.54 -11.49
C ASP A 544 -18.24 6.89 -10.54
N THR A 545 -18.49 7.04 -9.23
CA THR A 545 -17.79 6.31 -8.17
C THR A 545 -17.90 4.80 -8.36
N VAL A 546 -16.76 4.11 -8.38
CA VAL A 546 -16.73 2.65 -8.45
C VAL A 546 -16.60 2.05 -7.05
N VAL A 547 -17.57 1.21 -6.68
CA VAL A 547 -17.59 0.48 -5.40
C VAL A 547 -17.01 -0.91 -5.59
N ILE A 548 -16.02 -1.27 -4.78
CA ILE A 548 -15.31 -2.55 -4.81
C ILE A 548 -15.61 -3.31 -3.52
N PRO A 549 -16.33 -4.44 -3.57
CA PRO A 549 -16.72 -5.19 -2.39
C PRO A 549 -15.52 -5.92 -1.77
N TRP A 550 -15.58 -6.16 -0.47
CA TRP A 550 -14.49 -6.76 0.32
C TRP A 550 -13.92 -8.05 -0.30
N GLU A 551 -14.78 -8.93 -0.82
CA GLU A 551 -14.39 -10.24 -1.37
C GLU A 551 -13.48 -10.13 -2.60
N VAL A 552 -13.46 -8.96 -3.25
CA VAL A 552 -12.65 -8.71 -4.45
C VAL A 552 -11.26 -8.21 -4.08
N TRP A 553 -11.15 -7.30 -3.09
CA TRP A 553 -9.89 -6.60 -2.81
C TRP A 553 -9.27 -6.96 -1.45
N GLY A 554 -10.10 -7.18 -0.43
CA GLY A 554 -9.70 -7.10 0.98
C GLY A 554 -8.75 -8.20 1.43
N THR A 555 -9.10 -9.46 1.18
CA THR A 555 -8.35 -10.62 1.72
C THR A 555 -6.87 -10.61 1.32
N ARG A 556 -6.54 -10.24 0.08
CA ARG A 556 -5.14 -10.28 -0.41
C ARG A 556 -4.39 -8.97 -0.18
N ALA A 557 -5.10 -7.84 -0.14
CA ALA A 557 -4.49 -6.53 0.03
C ALA A 557 -4.26 -6.15 1.49
N THR A 558 -4.86 -6.87 2.45
CA THR A 558 -4.82 -6.48 3.87
C THR A 558 -4.23 -7.55 4.78
N ARG A 559 -3.70 -7.12 5.94
CA ARG A 559 -3.38 -7.97 7.09
C ARG A 559 -3.93 -7.34 8.36
N TRP A 560 -4.71 -8.10 9.12
CA TRP A 560 -5.39 -7.63 10.33
C TRP A 560 -4.76 -8.23 11.58
N PHE A 561 -4.74 -7.45 12.65
CA PHE A 561 -4.22 -7.88 13.95
C PHE A 561 -5.15 -7.42 15.08
N LEU A 562 -5.32 -8.29 16.08
CA LEU A 562 -5.90 -7.98 17.37
C LEU A 562 -4.81 -7.42 18.28
N CYS A 563 -5.10 -6.28 18.90
CA CYS A 563 -4.23 -5.61 19.86
C CYS A 563 -4.81 -5.73 21.27
N GLU A 564 -3.94 -5.87 22.27
CA GLU A 564 -4.36 -6.04 23.67
C GLU A 564 -4.76 -4.72 24.33
N LYS A 565 -4.26 -3.59 23.82
CA LYS A 565 -4.55 -2.25 24.29
C LYS A 565 -4.78 -1.33 23.10
N GLN A 566 -5.53 -0.26 23.32
CA GLN A 566 -5.54 0.86 22.39
C GLN A 566 -4.11 1.41 22.33
N THR A 567 -3.55 1.51 21.13
CA THR A 567 -2.24 2.14 20.98
C THR A 567 -2.36 3.61 21.34
N THR A 568 -1.34 4.10 22.05
CA THR A 568 -1.04 5.53 22.29
C THR A 568 -1.13 6.28 20.95
N TYR A 569 -1.52 7.54 20.95
CA TYR A 569 -1.98 8.25 19.74
C TYR A 569 -0.90 9.12 19.09
N TRP A 570 0.29 9.12 19.66
CA TRP A 570 1.31 10.13 19.37
C TRP A 570 2.42 9.68 18.44
N VAL A 571 2.51 8.40 18.11
CA VAL A 571 3.79 7.83 17.67
C VAL A 571 3.74 7.28 16.26
N TYR A 572 4.71 7.68 15.45
CA TYR A 572 4.93 7.20 14.09
C TYR A 572 5.48 5.77 14.12
N TRP A 573 4.63 4.76 14.22
CA TRP A 573 5.10 3.37 14.24
C TRP A 573 5.50 2.83 12.87
N THR A 574 5.21 3.56 11.79
CA THR A 574 5.44 3.10 10.42
C THR A 574 6.42 3.97 9.65
N SER A 575 7.27 3.33 8.85
CA SER A 575 8.14 3.99 7.87
C SER A 575 8.19 3.15 6.59
N GLY A 576 7.55 3.65 5.54
CA GLY A 576 7.30 2.95 4.29
C GLY A 576 6.37 1.76 4.52
N SER A 577 6.92 0.55 4.33
CA SER A 577 6.23 -0.71 4.60
C SER A 577 6.53 -1.31 5.98
N ARG A 578 7.36 -0.63 6.78
CA ARG A 578 7.88 -1.16 8.03
C ARG A 578 7.05 -0.69 9.21
N PHE A 579 6.90 -1.55 10.21
CA PHE A 579 6.23 -1.26 11.47
C PHE A 579 7.08 -1.74 12.65
N VAL A 580 7.31 -0.87 13.63
CA VAL A 580 8.06 -1.21 14.84
C VAL A 580 7.13 -1.63 15.98
N ARG A 581 7.54 -2.65 16.73
CA ARG A 581 6.88 -3.09 17.95
C ARG A 581 7.89 -3.59 18.95
N VAL A 582 7.69 -3.20 20.20
CA VAL A 582 8.43 -3.74 21.35
C VAL A 582 7.48 -4.60 22.18
N ASN A 583 7.93 -5.80 22.54
CA ASN A 583 7.18 -6.68 23.42
C ASN A 583 7.93 -6.79 24.74
N GLU A 584 7.18 -6.59 25.84
CA GLU A 584 7.72 -6.70 27.19
C GLU A 584 8.30 -8.09 27.43
N ASN A 585 9.50 -8.14 28.00
CA ASN A 585 10.15 -9.40 28.34
C ASN A 585 10.16 -9.61 29.85
N ALA A 586 9.28 -10.49 30.34
CA ALA A 586 9.16 -10.79 31.77
C ALA A 586 10.42 -11.41 32.41
N HIS A 587 11.42 -11.81 31.61
CA HIS A 587 12.64 -12.48 32.06
C HIS A 587 13.89 -11.60 31.94
N SER A 588 13.77 -10.35 31.50
CA SER A 588 14.88 -9.44 31.29
C SER A 588 14.51 -8.01 31.68
N ASP A 589 15.50 -7.19 32.04
CA ASP A 589 15.32 -5.74 32.19
C ASP A 589 15.24 -5.03 30.81
N LEU A 590 15.45 -5.78 29.72
CA LEU A 590 15.37 -5.33 28.35
C LEU A 590 14.26 -6.05 27.58
N ASP A 591 13.56 -5.31 26.74
CA ASP A 591 12.45 -5.78 25.93
C ASP A 591 12.89 -6.28 24.54
N ASP A 592 11.99 -7.02 23.89
CA ASP A 592 12.21 -7.61 22.57
C ASP A 592 11.78 -6.61 21.47
N LEU A 593 12.73 -6.10 20.70
CA LEU A 593 12.48 -5.18 19.59
C LEU A 593 12.18 -5.97 18.31
N SER A 594 11.02 -5.72 17.69
CA SER A 594 10.60 -6.36 16.45
C SER A 594 10.26 -5.33 15.36
N VAL A 595 10.72 -5.58 14.14
CA VAL A 595 10.35 -4.80 12.95
C VAL A 595 9.65 -5.71 11.95
N PHE A 596 8.42 -5.36 11.62
CA PHE A 596 7.58 -6.01 10.62
C PHE A 596 7.71 -5.27 9.30
N ASP A 597 7.85 -5.99 8.19
CA ASP A 597 7.90 -5.41 6.83
C ASP A 597 6.83 -6.06 5.96
N PHE A 598 5.88 -5.25 5.49
CA PHE A 598 4.73 -5.68 4.69
C PHE A 598 4.98 -5.57 3.18
N HIS A 599 6.18 -5.19 2.72
CA HIS A 599 6.45 -5.04 1.29
C HIS A 599 6.64 -6.39 0.59
N PRO A 600 5.73 -6.81 -0.32
CA PRO A 600 5.79 -8.16 -0.90
C PRO A 600 7.09 -8.50 -1.66
N PRO A 601 7.73 -7.56 -2.40
CA PRO A 601 9.03 -7.82 -3.02
C PRO A 601 10.13 -8.20 -2.03
N ILE A 602 10.18 -7.55 -0.86
CA ILE A 602 11.15 -7.86 0.20
C ILE A 602 10.88 -9.23 0.80
N VAL A 603 9.61 -9.53 1.11
CA VAL A 603 9.20 -10.84 1.64
C VAL A 603 9.56 -11.99 0.69
N LYS A 604 9.36 -11.80 -0.62
CA LYS A 604 9.72 -12.79 -1.64
C LYS A 604 11.22 -12.98 -1.79
N ARG A 605 12.03 -11.94 -1.57
CA ARG A 605 13.50 -12.01 -1.64
C ARG A 605 14.06 -12.90 -0.53
N THR A 606 13.45 -12.90 0.66
CA THR A 606 13.93 -13.68 1.82
C THR A 606 13.35 -15.09 1.92
N SER A 607 12.16 -15.33 1.35
CA SER A 607 11.48 -16.64 1.38
C SER A 607 12.28 -17.85 0.85
N PRO A 608 13.14 -17.75 -0.18
CA PRO A 608 13.93 -18.90 -0.66
C PRO A 608 15.25 -19.12 0.10
N TYR A 609 15.72 -18.16 0.90
CA TYR A 609 17.01 -18.25 1.62
C TYR A 609 16.88 -18.77 3.05
N SER A 610 15.71 -18.66 3.68
CA SER A 610 15.51 -19.10 5.06
C SER A 610 15.55 -20.63 5.24
N ASN A 611 15.34 -21.40 4.16
CA ASN A 611 15.45 -22.86 4.16
C ASN A 611 16.89 -23.43 4.12
N ARG A 612 17.95 -22.60 4.02
CA ARG A 612 19.33 -23.09 3.84
C ARG A 612 20.32 -22.76 4.95
N ASP A 613 20.02 -21.82 5.83
CA ASP A 613 20.86 -21.54 7.01
C ASP A 613 20.23 -22.15 8.28
N SER A 614 20.88 -23.22 8.72
CA SER A 614 20.83 -24.07 9.93
C SER A 614 20.16 -23.63 11.26
N THR A 615 19.53 -22.47 11.40
CA THR A 615 18.76 -22.09 12.61
C THR A 615 17.27 -22.46 12.53
N GLU A 616 16.74 -22.66 11.33
CA GLU A 616 15.30 -22.93 11.12
C GLU A 616 14.82 -24.30 11.67
N ASP A 617 15.71 -25.28 11.81
CA ASP A 617 15.40 -26.60 12.39
C ASP A 617 15.55 -26.65 13.92
N GLN A 618 16.06 -25.58 14.55
CA GLN A 618 16.39 -25.59 15.99
C GLN A 618 15.23 -25.18 16.91
N MET A 619 14.13 -24.62 16.38
CA MET A 619 13.04 -24.07 17.20
C MET A 619 11.62 -24.38 16.66
N PRO A 620 11.20 -25.65 16.64
CA PRO A 620 9.86 -26.04 16.16
C PRO A 620 8.72 -25.44 17.01
N LEU A 621 8.90 -25.32 18.32
CA LEU A 621 7.89 -24.76 19.23
C LEU A 621 7.63 -23.27 18.95
N TYR A 622 8.68 -22.50 18.66
CA TYR A 622 8.56 -21.09 18.25
C TYR A 622 7.75 -20.95 16.97
N LYS A 623 8.02 -21.79 15.95
CA LYS A 623 7.30 -21.77 14.66
C LYS A 623 5.82 -22.13 14.85
N GLU A 624 5.51 -23.12 15.68
CA GLU A 624 4.13 -23.53 15.97
C GLU A 624 3.36 -22.41 16.69
N LYS A 625 3.97 -21.80 17.71
CA LYS A 625 3.37 -20.68 18.45
C LYS A 625 3.20 -19.43 17.58
N MET A 626 4.16 -19.12 16.71
CA MET A 626 4.01 -18.07 15.70
C MET A 626 2.83 -18.35 14.77
N ARG A 627 2.72 -19.57 14.26
CA ARG A 627 1.60 -19.99 13.39
C ARG A 627 0.26 -19.82 14.10
N GLU A 628 0.15 -20.29 15.35
CA GLU A 628 -1.04 -20.13 16.17
C GLU A 628 -1.40 -18.65 16.36
N ASN A 629 -0.40 -17.81 16.71
CA ASN A 629 -0.59 -16.37 16.86
C ASN A 629 -1.11 -15.74 15.58
N VAL A 630 -0.54 -16.07 14.41
CA VAL A 630 -0.99 -15.50 13.12
C VAL A 630 -2.43 -15.89 12.80
N LEU A 631 -2.78 -17.17 12.93
CA LEU A 631 -4.12 -17.68 12.64
C LEU A 631 -5.19 -17.02 13.54
N ASN A 632 -4.83 -16.71 14.78
CA ASN A 632 -5.71 -16.11 15.79
C ASN A 632 -5.67 -14.57 15.82
N GLY A 633 -5.04 -13.91 14.83
CA GLY A 633 -4.97 -12.44 14.78
C GLY A 633 -3.94 -11.81 15.72
N ARG A 634 -3.16 -12.61 16.44
CA ARG A 634 -2.11 -12.16 17.38
C ARG A 634 -0.71 -12.17 16.75
N GLY A 635 -0.61 -12.13 15.42
CA GLY A 635 0.67 -12.26 14.69
C GLY A 635 1.71 -11.17 14.96
N LEU A 636 1.34 -10.08 15.66
CA LEU A 636 2.29 -9.08 16.15
C LEU A 636 2.96 -9.48 17.49
N LEU A 637 2.41 -10.46 18.21
CA LEU A 637 3.06 -11.05 19.38
C LEU A 637 4.08 -12.09 18.90
N VAL A 638 5.35 -11.69 18.90
CA VAL A 638 6.46 -12.60 18.62
C VAL A 638 6.74 -13.41 19.89
N PRO A 639 6.65 -14.75 19.86
CA PRO A 639 6.96 -15.59 20.99
C PRO A 639 8.41 -15.40 21.41
N HIS A 640 8.64 -15.37 22.72
CA HIS A 640 10.00 -15.41 23.22
C HIS A 640 10.65 -16.77 22.85
N PRO A 641 11.90 -16.79 22.37
CA PRO A 641 12.60 -18.03 22.07
C PRO A 641 12.88 -18.81 23.36
N GLU A 642 12.08 -19.84 23.64
CA GLU A 642 12.37 -20.79 24.72
C GLU A 642 13.49 -21.74 24.27
N THR A 643 14.70 -21.60 24.83
CA THR A 643 15.77 -22.58 24.63
C THR A 643 15.60 -23.75 25.60
N LEU A 644 15.51 -24.97 25.06
CA LEU A 644 15.45 -26.20 25.87
C LEU A 644 16.78 -26.48 26.60
N ASP A 645 17.86 -25.83 26.17
CA ASP A 645 19.21 -25.98 26.71
C ASP A 645 19.77 -24.61 27.12
N PRO A 646 20.07 -24.39 28.41
CA PRO A 646 20.64 -23.12 28.90
C PRO A 646 22.02 -22.79 28.31
N ASP A 647 22.73 -23.75 27.71
CA ASP A 647 24.02 -23.51 27.04
C ASP A 647 23.88 -23.09 25.57
N THR A 648 22.65 -23.13 24.99
CA THR A 648 22.43 -22.68 23.60
C THR A 648 22.18 -21.17 23.56
N SER A 649 23.15 -20.43 23.01
CA SER A 649 23.01 -18.98 22.82
C SER A 649 21.86 -18.67 21.85
N VAL A 650 20.88 -17.87 22.29
CA VAL A 650 19.86 -17.30 21.41
C VAL A 650 20.57 -16.50 20.31
N PRO A 651 20.20 -16.68 19.02
CA PRO A 651 20.81 -15.91 17.95
C PRO A 651 20.59 -14.40 18.15
N PRO A 652 21.51 -13.55 17.68
CA PRO A 652 21.45 -12.10 17.89
C PRO A 652 20.22 -11.45 17.22
N SER A 653 19.65 -12.09 16.21
CA SER A 653 18.37 -11.75 15.62
C SER A 653 17.62 -12.99 15.14
N LEU A 654 16.30 -12.95 15.24
CA LEU A 654 15.38 -13.97 14.74
C LEU A 654 14.61 -13.40 13.55
N THR A 655 14.57 -14.14 12.44
CA THR A 655 13.76 -13.76 11.28
C THR A 655 12.65 -14.77 11.07
N HIS A 656 11.43 -14.30 10.85
CA HIS A 656 10.31 -15.13 10.45
C HIS A 656 9.55 -14.50 9.27
N THR A 657 9.01 -15.34 8.39
CA THR A 657 8.23 -14.89 7.23
C THR A 657 6.85 -15.52 7.26
N VAL A 658 5.82 -14.68 7.14
CA VAL A 658 4.42 -15.08 7.02
C VAL A 658 3.98 -14.87 5.58
N GLY A 659 3.79 -15.98 4.87
CA GLY A 659 3.33 -15.99 3.50
C GLY A 659 1.85 -15.63 3.35
N SER A 660 1.43 -15.44 2.09
CA SER A 660 0.02 -15.21 1.75
C SER A 660 -0.86 -16.46 1.86
N ASP A 661 -0.25 -17.62 2.04
CA ASP A 661 -0.88 -18.92 2.26
C ASP A 661 -1.29 -19.15 3.73
N MET A 662 -0.83 -18.30 4.65
CA MET A 662 -1.21 -18.35 6.07
C MET A 662 -2.18 -17.19 6.39
N PRO A 663 -3.50 -17.41 6.33
CA PRO A 663 -4.49 -16.38 6.60
C PRO A 663 -4.56 -16.04 8.08
N THR A 664 -4.87 -14.80 8.38
CA THR A 664 -5.34 -14.38 9.69
C THR A 664 -6.86 -14.34 9.68
N VAL A 665 -7.50 -14.93 10.69
CA VAL A 665 -8.97 -15.01 10.77
C VAL A 665 -9.49 -14.29 12.02
N ILE A 666 -10.11 -13.12 11.84
CA ILE A 666 -10.75 -12.36 12.92
C ILE A 666 -12.22 -12.77 13.03
N LYS A 667 -12.61 -13.34 14.18
CA LYS A 667 -13.97 -13.88 14.39
C LYS A 667 -14.88 -12.96 15.22
N THR A 668 -14.34 -11.91 15.81
CA THR A 668 -15.05 -11.03 16.75
C THR A 668 -15.31 -9.66 16.10
N GLY A 669 -16.49 -9.08 16.35
CA GLY A 669 -16.85 -7.72 15.93
C GLY A 669 -17.56 -7.62 14.57
N PHE A 670 -17.54 -8.67 13.76
CA PHE A 670 -18.06 -8.68 12.39
C PHE A 670 -19.10 -9.78 12.17
N ALA A 671 -20.04 -9.54 11.28
CA ALA A 671 -21.14 -10.47 10.98
C ALA A 671 -20.64 -11.80 10.38
N VAL A 672 -19.48 -11.76 9.71
CA VAL A 672 -18.77 -12.94 9.20
C VAL A 672 -17.29 -12.83 9.58
N PRO A 673 -16.59 -13.98 9.76
CA PRO A 673 -15.16 -13.95 10.01
C PRO A 673 -14.40 -13.24 8.88
N ILE A 674 -13.45 -12.38 9.26
CA ILE A 674 -12.59 -11.66 8.32
C ILE A 674 -11.33 -12.47 8.08
N GLU A 675 -11.07 -12.81 6.82
CA GLU A 675 -9.80 -13.40 6.38
C GLU A 675 -8.90 -12.34 5.73
N SER A 676 -7.63 -12.30 6.13
CA SER A 676 -6.62 -11.39 5.59
C SER A 676 -5.26 -12.09 5.41
N CYS A 677 -4.57 -11.81 4.31
CA CYS A 677 -3.46 -12.61 3.78
C CYS A 677 -2.28 -11.79 3.23
N LEU A 678 -2.19 -10.48 3.47
CA LEU A 678 -1.03 -9.68 3.05
C LEU A 678 0.24 -10.22 3.73
N SER A 679 1.21 -10.68 2.94
CA SER A 679 2.42 -11.31 3.44
C SER A 679 3.32 -10.32 4.18
N TYR A 680 4.03 -10.77 5.20
CA TYR A 680 4.99 -9.92 5.91
C TYR A 680 6.19 -10.72 6.41
N ARG A 681 7.26 -10.01 6.70
CA ARG A 681 8.45 -10.52 7.39
C ARG A 681 8.57 -9.83 8.73
N VAL A 682 9.09 -10.53 9.73
CA VAL A 682 9.48 -9.93 11.01
C VAL A 682 10.93 -10.26 11.33
N VAL A 683 11.65 -9.28 11.84
CA VAL A 683 12.99 -9.43 12.42
C VAL A 683 12.94 -8.96 13.87
N THR A 684 13.38 -9.82 14.79
CA THR A 684 13.33 -9.57 16.22
C THR A 684 14.72 -9.63 16.82
N ARG A 685 15.06 -8.63 17.64
CA ARG A 685 16.24 -8.64 18.51
C ARG A 685 15.78 -8.83 19.96
N PRO A 686 15.92 -10.04 20.51
CA PRO A 686 15.47 -10.33 21.87
C PRO A 686 16.30 -9.56 22.90
N SER A 687 15.65 -9.07 23.96
CA SER A 687 16.25 -8.36 25.09
C SER A 687 17.28 -7.31 24.68
N SER A 688 16.90 -6.40 23.77
CA SER A 688 17.86 -5.48 23.13
C SER A 688 17.62 -4.00 23.40
N VAL A 689 16.46 -3.65 23.95
CA VAL A 689 16.05 -2.26 24.18
C VAL A 689 15.52 -2.07 25.60
N PRO A 690 15.68 -0.89 26.21
CA PRO A 690 15.12 -0.63 27.53
C PRO A 690 13.60 -0.54 27.47
N HIS A 691 12.94 -0.73 28.61
CA HIS A 691 11.52 -0.48 28.75
C HIS A 691 11.22 1.02 28.59
N LEU A 692 10.41 1.38 27.60
CA LEU A 692 9.98 2.74 27.27
C LEU A 692 8.50 2.74 26.95
N GLU A 693 7.86 3.91 27.04
CA GLU A 693 6.40 4.03 26.90
C GLU A 693 5.92 3.78 25.46
N ASP A 694 6.72 4.21 24.48
CA ASP A 694 6.37 4.05 23.07
C ASP A 694 7.61 4.06 22.16
N TRP A 695 7.42 3.59 20.93
CA TRP A 695 8.47 3.39 19.94
C TRP A 695 8.02 3.81 18.54
N SER A 696 8.84 4.60 17.86
CA SER A 696 8.63 5.03 16.47
C SER A 696 9.78 4.59 15.57
N ILE A 697 9.54 4.75 14.27
CA ILE A 697 10.52 4.54 13.21
C ILE A 697 10.49 5.76 12.27
N ASP A 698 11.66 6.31 11.97
CA ASP A 698 11.81 7.40 11.01
C ASP A 698 13.07 7.18 10.16
N GLY A 699 12.86 6.91 8.87
CA GLY A 699 13.94 6.71 7.91
C GLY A 699 14.91 5.57 8.21
N SER A 700 16.04 5.89 8.85
CA SER A 700 17.08 4.94 9.30
C SER A 700 17.20 4.85 10.82
N HIS A 701 16.20 5.34 11.55
CA HIS A 701 16.21 5.43 13.01
C HIS A 701 15.01 4.71 13.61
N ILE A 702 15.23 4.12 14.78
CA ILE A 702 14.19 3.65 15.71
C ILE A 702 14.29 4.52 16.95
N ILE A 703 13.20 5.15 17.36
CA ILE A 703 13.20 6.12 18.45
C ILE A 703 12.25 5.62 19.54
N GLY A 704 12.80 5.32 20.72
CA GLY A 704 12.04 5.06 21.93
C GLY A 704 11.78 6.36 22.70
N MET A 705 10.59 6.49 23.28
CA MET A 705 10.14 7.70 23.96
C MET A 705 9.67 7.41 25.38
N MET A 706 9.93 8.35 26.28
CA MET A 706 9.42 8.34 27.64
C MET A 706 8.88 9.73 27.96
N THR A 707 7.55 9.85 28.05
CA THR A 707 6.84 11.07 28.45
C THR A 707 6.61 11.04 29.95
N GLN A 708 7.27 11.92 30.71
CA GLN A 708 7.23 11.78 32.17
C GLN A 708 5.98 12.40 32.81
N VAL A 709 5.45 11.69 33.80
CA VAL A 709 4.40 12.16 34.71
C VAL A 709 5.08 12.77 35.95
N GLN A 710 4.87 14.06 36.22
CA GLN A 710 5.39 14.85 37.37
C GLN A 710 6.76 15.56 37.22
N GLY A 711 6.88 16.47 36.26
CA GLY A 711 7.77 17.65 36.39
C GLY A 711 9.23 17.47 35.97
N THR A 712 9.56 16.42 35.24
CA THR A 712 10.85 16.24 34.57
C THR A 712 10.66 16.01 33.07
N TYR A 713 11.69 16.40 32.33
CA TYR A 713 11.78 16.57 30.88
C TYR A 713 11.62 15.28 30.05
N ASP A 714 11.07 15.37 28.83
CA ASP A 714 10.93 14.22 27.91
C ASP A 714 12.28 13.61 27.54
N GLN A 715 12.34 12.27 27.51
CA GLN A 715 13.53 11.53 27.11
C GLN A 715 13.31 10.75 25.82
N LEU A 716 14.24 10.89 24.89
CA LEU A 716 14.31 10.10 23.66
C LEU A 716 15.55 9.20 23.66
N THR A 717 15.37 7.95 23.27
CA THR A 717 16.46 7.02 23.01
C THR A 717 16.46 6.66 21.53
N VAL A 718 17.51 7.06 20.82
CA VAL A 718 17.59 6.94 19.36
C VAL A 718 18.56 5.84 18.98
N TYR A 719 18.07 4.83 18.27
CA TYR A 719 18.88 3.80 17.63
C TYR A 719 18.98 4.09 16.14
N LYS A 720 20.21 4.16 15.63
CA LYS A 720 20.47 4.37 14.21
C LYS A 720 20.89 3.06 13.55
N LEU A 721 20.50 2.84 12.30
CA LEU A 721 21.05 1.73 11.53
C LEU A 721 22.54 1.90 11.23
N ARG A 722 23.28 0.79 11.18
CA ARG A 722 24.68 0.73 10.78
C ARG A 722 24.78 0.66 9.25
N VAL A 723 25.07 1.78 8.58
CA VAL A 723 24.95 1.94 7.10
C VAL A 723 26.18 2.50 6.37
#